data_AF-A0A0Q6UN95-F1
#
_entry.id   AF-A0A0Q6UN95-F1
#
_cell.length_a   1.000
_cell.length_b   1.000
_cell.length_c   1.000
_cell.angle_alpha   90.00
_cell.angle_beta   90.00
_cell.angle_gamma   90.00
#
_symmetry.space_group_name_H-M   'P 1'
#
loop_
_entity.id
_entity.type
_entity.pdbx_description
1 polymer ?
#
loop_
_entity_poly.entity_id
_entity_poly.type
_entity_poly.pdbx_seq_one_letter_code
_entity_poly.pdbx_strand_id
1 'polypeptide(L)'
;MPTFVSKGPFVPDRLVQQLEDDRVVIFCGAGISMGAGLPSYAGLVAYCYDELGLALPPNKSAEWAWPDRMLGVIESKFSSAEVRRKVAERLDRQPTDLDMHRAILRLASMRQGNGLRLVTTNFDTFFEHAQAGMALGRDLHSGPVLPIPRNDRIATWRSIVYLHGRLAPANEGNDHLVLTSGDFGRAYLTEAWAARFVARLFSDFTVLFIGYSLNDPVLRYMTDAFAAEETAVRGRPPREPAYIFLPYSGRTQPDRQPWIDRKLEPIFYNQGRKHALLKKTLVAWAEARQDYLKNTQLMIQRIAPGLPATQHPSDVENLLWAVVRRPDDNGHGARIFASLNPSPPIEWLKVLEQRENVIADDHLKSLAAARSEGRDDPPSPTLHLRELFPFVRGEPKQLSSTAEGLIAWLASHLGSIELVDWVIEKLRSGKRPHPELRIYLRARLAGLDSLAAGYALFWKIVSAEGDWAFKRPSDQPLWDPYTQLSTDPEAPIAERELEAALRPVLTLDRSFLRYMGDVDAIDPKPDGSRLSHVASAEVEFRDEDRLQEILDTIDALPDPDAFWAARLDLLTSLLRGVLELYAVAGEADATYDASFASRPSIEPHVQNFNHKPWAKLFDLIWRGWQRLEATDATLSREFVARWRRIPYLGFQRLALAAAGQSAHVTIDEKLEALLNG
;
A
#
# COMPACT_ATOMS: atom_id res chain seq x y z
N MET A 1 5.02 18.76 -0.46
CA MET A 1 5.00 20.24 -0.63
C MET A 1 6.01 20.72 -1.69
N PRO A 2 5.78 20.49 -2.99
CA PRO A 2 6.69 20.91 -4.04
C PRO A 2 6.53 22.40 -4.31
N THR A 3 7.51 23.18 -3.85
CA THR A 3 7.82 24.45 -4.47
C THR A 3 8.79 24.15 -5.62
N PHE A 4 8.30 24.23 -6.86
CA PHE A 4 9.15 23.98 -8.03
C PHE A 4 10.21 25.06 -8.23
N VAL A 5 9.96 26.27 -7.72
CA VAL A 5 10.87 27.42 -7.82
C VAL A 5 10.82 28.22 -6.52
N SER A 6 11.97 28.70 -6.05
CA SER A 6 12.06 29.57 -4.86
C SER A 6 11.15 30.79 -5.01
N LYS A 7 10.31 31.05 -3.99
CA LYS A 7 9.31 32.14 -3.96
C LYS A 7 8.21 32.03 -5.03
N GLY A 8 8.11 30.93 -5.76
CA GLY A 8 7.02 30.66 -6.69
C GLY A 8 5.72 30.27 -5.99
N PRO A 9 4.58 30.20 -6.72
CA PRO A 9 3.34 29.66 -6.17
C PRO A 9 3.52 28.27 -5.59
N PHE A 10 2.82 28.03 -4.49
CA PHE A 10 2.69 26.71 -3.89
C PHE A 10 1.65 25.89 -4.65
N VAL A 11 2.07 24.77 -5.26
CA VAL A 11 1.15 23.86 -5.95
C VAL A 11 0.73 22.76 -4.95
N PRO A 12 -0.57 22.55 -4.68
CA PRO A 12 -1.02 21.53 -3.73
C PRO A 12 -0.60 20.11 -4.13
N ASP A 13 -0.12 19.31 -3.17
CA ASP A 13 0.30 17.91 -3.40
C ASP A 13 -0.83 17.08 -4.05
N ARG A 14 -2.08 17.29 -3.60
CA ARG A 14 -3.28 16.64 -4.17
C ARG A 14 -3.48 16.97 -5.66
N LEU A 15 -3.26 18.22 -6.07
CA LEU A 15 -3.37 18.62 -7.48
C LEU A 15 -2.26 17.97 -8.32
N VAL A 16 -1.03 17.92 -7.80
CA VAL A 16 0.08 17.22 -8.47
C VAL A 16 -0.28 15.74 -8.65
N GLN A 17 -0.79 15.09 -7.60
CA GLN A 17 -1.21 13.69 -7.67
C GLN A 17 -2.35 13.47 -8.67
N GLN A 18 -3.40 14.30 -8.65
CA GLN A 18 -4.52 14.18 -9.60
C GLN A 18 -4.08 14.42 -11.05
N LEU A 19 -3.06 15.26 -11.27
CA LEU A 19 -2.45 15.44 -12.59
C LEU A 19 -1.68 14.18 -12.99
N GLU A 20 -0.94 13.53 -12.08
CA GLU A 20 -0.26 12.25 -12.33
C GLU A 20 -1.24 11.09 -12.61
N ASP A 21 -2.41 11.09 -11.98
CA ASP A 21 -3.47 10.09 -12.19
C ASP A 21 -4.27 10.32 -13.49
N ASP A 22 -3.84 11.25 -14.36
CA ASP A 22 -4.60 11.70 -15.53
C ASP A 22 -6.06 12.04 -15.16
N ARG A 23 -6.30 12.82 -14.09
CA ARG A 23 -7.64 13.29 -13.69
C ARG A 23 -7.85 14.80 -13.85
N VAL A 24 -6.77 15.54 -14.03
CA VAL A 24 -6.82 17.00 -14.18
C VAL A 24 -7.04 17.40 -15.63
N VAL A 25 -7.92 18.38 -15.84
CA VAL A 25 -8.07 19.11 -17.09
C VAL A 25 -7.56 20.53 -16.88
N ILE A 26 -6.65 20.97 -17.75
CA ILE A 26 -6.16 22.35 -17.69
C ILE A 26 -7.12 23.24 -18.48
N PHE A 27 -7.57 24.33 -17.88
CA PHE A 27 -8.48 25.30 -18.47
C PHE A 27 -7.78 26.65 -18.58
N CYS A 28 -7.53 27.10 -19.81
CA CYS A 28 -6.74 28.28 -20.11
C CYS A 28 -7.60 29.47 -20.56
N GLY A 29 -7.20 30.66 -20.10
CA GLY A 29 -7.77 31.94 -20.51
C GLY A 29 -6.79 32.85 -21.22
N ALA A 30 -7.26 34.04 -21.58
CA ALA A 30 -6.52 34.99 -22.42
C ALA A 30 -5.22 35.48 -21.76
N GLY A 31 -5.11 35.36 -20.42
CA GLY A 31 -3.90 35.72 -19.69
C GLY A 31 -2.66 34.93 -20.11
N ILE A 32 -2.82 33.72 -20.67
CA ILE A 32 -1.71 32.93 -21.20
C ILE A 32 -1.14 33.57 -22.48
N SER A 33 -2.01 33.91 -23.43
CA SER A 33 -1.61 34.49 -24.73
C SER A 33 -1.16 35.96 -24.61
N MET A 34 -1.53 36.67 -23.54
CA MET A 34 -1.03 38.02 -23.26
C MET A 34 0.49 38.07 -23.07
N GLY A 35 1.08 37.03 -22.45
CA GLY A 35 2.53 36.90 -22.32
C GLY A 35 3.25 36.69 -23.67
N ALA A 36 2.53 36.18 -24.66
CA ALA A 36 3.00 35.88 -26.01
C ALA A 36 2.69 36.99 -27.03
N GLY A 37 2.26 38.17 -26.57
CA GLY A 37 2.10 39.38 -27.39
C GLY A 37 0.68 39.70 -27.84
N LEU A 38 -0.34 38.92 -27.43
CA LEU A 38 -1.74 39.22 -27.74
C LEU A 38 -2.40 40.17 -26.72
N PRO A 39 -3.44 40.93 -27.12
CA PRO A 39 -4.15 41.81 -26.20
C PRO A 39 -5.04 41.02 -25.22
N SER A 40 -5.42 41.67 -24.11
CA SER A 40 -6.55 41.19 -23.30
C SER A 40 -7.86 41.36 -24.07
N TYR A 41 -8.94 40.75 -23.58
CA TYR A 41 -10.27 40.90 -24.20
C TYR A 41 -10.71 42.37 -24.28
N ALA A 42 -10.56 43.14 -23.19
CA ALA A 42 -10.82 44.58 -23.21
C ALA A 42 -9.92 45.33 -24.20
N GLY A 43 -8.65 44.93 -24.33
CA GLY A 43 -7.73 45.50 -25.33
C GLY A 43 -8.13 45.17 -26.77
N LEU A 44 -8.74 44.01 -27.01
CA LEU A 44 -9.30 43.64 -28.31
C LEU A 44 -10.52 44.49 -28.66
N VAL A 45 -11.43 44.73 -27.69
CA VAL A 45 -12.56 45.66 -27.87
C VAL A 45 -12.05 47.06 -28.19
N ALA A 46 -11.07 47.57 -27.43
CA ALA A 46 -10.50 48.88 -27.66
C ALA A 46 -9.90 49.03 -29.07
N TYR A 47 -9.20 48.00 -29.55
CA TYR A 47 -8.67 47.96 -30.91
C TYR A 47 -9.78 48.04 -31.97
N CYS A 48 -10.89 47.34 -31.78
CA CYS A 48 -12.01 47.38 -32.73
C CYS A 48 -12.68 48.76 -32.79
N TYR A 49 -12.80 49.45 -31.65
CA TYR A 49 -13.32 50.83 -31.64
C TYR A 49 -12.41 51.79 -32.41
N ASP A 50 -11.09 51.71 -32.18
CA ASP A 50 -10.10 52.57 -32.82
C ASP A 50 -10.06 52.35 -34.35
N GLU A 51 -9.94 51.08 -34.78
CA GLU A 51 -9.86 50.71 -36.20
C GLU A 51 -11.13 51.02 -37.00
N LEU A 52 -12.30 50.99 -36.35
CA LEU A 52 -13.60 51.31 -36.97
C LEU A 52 -14.00 52.78 -36.78
N GLY A 53 -13.09 53.62 -36.26
CA GLY A 53 -13.30 55.07 -36.12
C GLY A 53 -14.40 55.46 -35.12
N LEU A 54 -14.69 54.61 -34.12
CA LEU A 54 -15.66 54.89 -33.07
C LEU A 54 -14.99 55.52 -31.85
N ALA A 55 -15.69 56.46 -31.20
CA ALA A 55 -15.23 57.03 -29.94
C ALA A 55 -15.24 55.96 -28.83
N LEU A 56 -14.06 55.66 -28.27
CA LEU A 56 -13.90 54.71 -27.18
C LEU A 56 -14.51 55.28 -25.88
N PRO A 57 -15.32 54.50 -25.14
CA PRO A 57 -15.82 54.92 -23.83
C PRO A 57 -14.67 55.20 -22.85
N PRO A 58 -14.80 56.21 -21.96
CA PRO A 58 -13.77 56.49 -20.95
C PRO A 58 -13.41 55.24 -20.13
N ASN A 59 -12.13 55.08 -19.75
CA ASN A 59 -11.62 53.89 -19.05
C ASN A 59 -12.34 53.55 -17.74
N LYS A 60 -13.05 54.49 -17.11
CA LYS A 60 -13.84 54.30 -15.88
C LYS A 60 -15.34 54.09 -16.15
N SER A 61 -15.77 53.98 -17.41
CA SER A 61 -17.16 53.74 -17.76
C SER A 61 -17.62 52.37 -17.24
N ALA A 62 -18.89 52.29 -16.81
CA ALA A 62 -19.54 51.04 -16.43
C ALA A 62 -19.67 50.07 -17.63
N GLU A 63 -19.54 50.57 -18.86
CA GLU A 63 -19.55 49.75 -20.09
C GLU A 63 -18.43 48.72 -20.11
N TRP A 64 -17.25 49.05 -19.56
CA TRP A 64 -16.11 48.14 -19.48
C TRP A 64 -16.34 46.91 -18.58
N ALA A 65 -17.42 46.91 -17.79
CA ALA A 65 -17.88 45.71 -17.08
C ALA A 65 -18.50 44.66 -18.02
N TRP A 66 -18.88 45.03 -19.24
CA TRP A 66 -19.52 44.17 -20.24
C TRP A 66 -18.92 44.35 -21.65
N PRO A 67 -17.62 44.02 -21.86
CA PRO A 67 -16.96 44.24 -23.16
C PRO A 67 -17.60 43.43 -24.31
N ASP A 68 -18.24 42.31 -24.01
CA ASP A 68 -19.06 41.50 -24.93
C ASP A 68 -20.26 42.26 -25.49
N ARG A 69 -20.91 43.10 -24.68
CA ARG A 69 -22.00 43.98 -25.14
C ARG A 69 -21.47 45.12 -25.99
N MET A 70 -20.30 45.67 -25.63
CA MET A 70 -19.66 46.72 -26.42
C MET A 70 -19.37 46.23 -27.84
N LEU A 71 -18.79 45.03 -28.00
CA LEU A 71 -18.61 44.42 -29.32
C LEU A 71 -19.94 44.18 -30.05
N GLY A 72 -20.99 43.72 -29.35
CA GLY A 72 -22.32 43.55 -29.94
C GLY A 72 -22.91 44.86 -30.48
N VAL A 73 -22.66 45.99 -29.80
CA VAL A 73 -23.05 47.31 -30.30
C VAL A 73 -22.27 47.67 -31.57
N ILE A 74 -20.97 47.37 -31.65
CA ILE A 74 -20.20 47.58 -32.88
C ILE A 74 -20.76 46.72 -34.03
N GLU A 75 -21.05 45.44 -33.79
CA GLU A 75 -21.64 44.53 -34.78
C GLU A 75 -23.04 44.92 -35.23
N SER A 76 -23.77 45.75 -34.46
CA SER A 76 -25.05 46.32 -34.88
C SER A 76 -24.91 47.56 -35.77
N LYS A 77 -23.79 48.27 -35.65
CA LYS A 77 -23.48 49.51 -36.40
C LYS A 77 -22.72 49.23 -37.69
N PHE A 78 -21.87 48.20 -37.67
CA PHE A 78 -21.12 47.67 -38.80
C PHE A 78 -21.64 46.26 -39.14
N SER A 79 -21.16 45.65 -40.21
CA SER A 79 -21.48 44.23 -40.45
C SER A 79 -20.68 43.32 -39.49
N SER A 80 -21.27 42.23 -38.99
CA SER A 80 -20.54 41.27 -38.12
C SER A 80 -19.28 40.73 -38.81
N ALA A 81 -19.33 40.47 -40.12
CA ALA A 81 -18.17 40.04 -40.91
C ALA A 81 -17.00 41.04 -40.85
N GLU A 82 -17.28 42.34 -40.88
CA GLU A 82 -16.24 43.37 -40.82
C GLU A 82 -15.56 43.43 -39.44
N VAL A 83 -16.35 43.36 -38.36
CA VAL A 83 -15.85 43.34 -36.99
C VAL A 83 -15.03 42.07 -36.73
N ARG A 84 -15.53 40.91 -37.17
CA ARG A 84 -14.83 39.61 -37.04
C ARG A 84 -13.53 39.58 -37.83
N ARG A 85 -13.49 40.18 -39.03
CA ARG A 85 -12.24 40.35 -39.80
C ARG A 85 -11.22 41.18 -39.01
N LYS A 86 -11.64 42.29 -38.39
CA LYS A 86 -10.74 43.13 -37.58
C LYS A 86 -10.22 42.41 -36.33
N VAL A 87 -11.08 41.61 -35.69
CA VAL A 87 -10.66 40.73 -34.59
C VAL A 87 -9.61 39.73 -35.08
N ALA A 88 -9.85 39.07 -36.22
CA ALA A 88 -8.91 38.12 -36.80
C ALA A 88 -7.58 38.77 -37.17
N GLU A 89 -7.57 39.94 -37.82
CA GLU A 89 -6.35 40.72 -38.12
C GLU A 89 -5.53 41.05 -36.87
N ARG A 90 -6.20 41.25 -35.72
CA ARG A 90 -5.52 41.57 -34.47
C ARG A 90 -4.90 40.34 -33.79
N LEU A 91 -5.58 39.20 -33.90
CA LEU A 91 -5.21 37.96 -33.23
C LEU A 91 -4.30 37.06 -34.07
N ASP A 92 -4.37 37.16 -35.40
CA ASP A 92 -3.51 36.44 -36.34
C ASP A 92 -2.11 37.08 -36.39
N ARG A 93 -1.32 36.80 -35.35
CA ARG A 93 0.04 37.32 -35.18
C ARG A 93 0.99 36.21 -34.80
N GLN A 94 2.26 36.39 -35.12
CA GLN A 94 3.30 35.46 -34.67
C GLN A 94 3.52 35.62 -33.15
N PRO A 95 3.58 34.52 -32.38
CA PRO A 95 3.80 34.57 -30.94
C PRO A 95 5.21 35.05 -30.63
N THR A 96 5.35 35.90 -29.61
CA THR A 96 6.67 36.36 -29.15
C THR A 96 7.37 35.35 -28.24
N ASP A 97 6.60 34.53 -27.52
CA ASP A 97 7.07 33.57 -26.52
C ASP A 97 6.06 32.44 -26.35
N LEU A 98 6.49 31.19 -26.51
CA LEU A 98 5.65 30.00 -26.40
C LEU A 98 5.99 29.11 -25.21
N ASP A 99 6.92 29.50 -24.33
CA ASP A 99 7.38 28.64 -23.23
C ASP A 99 6.24 28.19 -22.31
N MET A 100 5.33 29.12 -21.97
CA MET A 100 4.18 28.82 -21.11
C MET A 100 3.20 27.86 -21.81
N HIS A 101 2.95 28.04 -23.11
CA HIS A 101 2.12 27.14 -23.91
C HIS A 101 2.73 25.73 -23.95
N ARG A 102 4.05 25.63 -24.17
CA ARG A 102 4.79 24.36 -24.17
C ARG A 102 4.72 23.66 -22.82
N ALA A 103 4.89 24.41 -21.72
CA ALA A 103 4.77 23.87 -20.37
C ALA A 103 3.35 23.36 -20.08
N ILE A 104 2.32 24.11 -20.45
CA ILE A 104 0.93 23.71 -20.30
C ILE A 104 0.61 22.45 -21.12
N LEU A 105 1.06 22.35 -22.36
CA LEU A 105 0.88 21.15 -23.19
C LEU A 105 1.51 19.91 -22.55
N ARG A 106 2.71 20.04 -21.96
CA ARG A 106 3.38 18.95 -21.22
C ARG A 106 2.67 18.59 -19.91
N LEU A 107 2.06 19.55 -19.23
CA LEU A 107 1.27 19.26 -18.03
C LEU A 107 -0.06 18.60 -18.40
N ALA A 108 -0.71 19.06 -19.48
CA ALA A 108 -1.97 18.54 -19.98
C ALA A 108 -1.83 17.16 -20.66
N SER A 109 -0.61 16.73 -21.01
CA SER A 109 -0.38 15.43 -21.64
C SER A 109 -0.65 14.29 -20.67
N MET A 110 -1.38 13.28 -21.17
CA MET A 110 -1.72 12.08 -20.42
C MET A 110 -0.50 11.15 -20.28
N ARG A 111 -0.41 10.42 -19.17
CA ARG A 111 0.58 9.34 -18.98
C ARG A 111 0.14 8.06 -19.67
N GLN A 112 -1.14 7.73 -19.55
CA GLN A 112 -1.72 6.52 -20.10
C GLN A 112 -2.36 6.83 -21.46
N GLY A 113 -1.60 6.57 -22.53
CA GLY A 113 -2.06 6.74 -23.92
C GLY A 113 -1.63 8.05 -24.59
N ASN A 114 -1.77 8.10 -25.91
CA ASN A 114 -1.41 9.27 -26.70
C ASN A 114 -2.58 10.28 -26.70
N GLY A 115 -2.42 11.41 -26.00
CA GLY A 115 -3.45 12.42 -25.86
C GLY A 115 -3.15 13.50 -24.82
N LEU A 116 -3.98 14.55 -24.78
CA LEU A 116 -3.86 15.63 -23.81
C LEU A 116 -5.25 16.18 -23.43
N ARG A 117 -5.37 16.79 -22.25
CA ARG A 117 -6.63 17.34 -21.73
C ARG A 117 -6.52 18.83 -21.46
N LEU A 118 -6.85 19.61 -22.49
CA LEU A 118 -6.75 21.06 -22.46
C LEU A 118 -8.04 21.68 -22.98
N VAL A 119 -8.60 22.62 -22.23
CA VAL A 119 -9.68 23.49 -22.67
C VAL A 119 -9.15 24.92 -22.70
N THR A 120 -9.47 25.67 -23.75
CA THR A 120 -9.11 27.08 -23.85
C THR A 120 -10.31 27.90 -24.30
N THR A 121 -10.45 29.10 -23.73
CA THR A 121 -11.37 30.14 -24.22
C THR A 121 -10.70 31.08 -25.21
N ASN A 122 -9.41 30.90 -25.47
CA ASN A 122 -8.67 31.73 -26.40
C ASN A 122 -8.95 31.27 -27.83
N PHE A 123 -9.05 32.22 -28.76
CA PHE A 123 -9.29 31.91 -30.17
C PHE A 123 -7.99 31.60 -30.92
N ASP A 124 -6.87 32.16 -30.46
CA ASP A 124 -5.58 32.05 -31.13
C ASP A 124 -5.08 30.61 -31.26
N THR A 125 -4.18 30.39 -32.21
CA THR A 125 -3.62 29.06 -32.50
C THR A 125 -2.26 28.84 -31.81
N PHE A 126 -1.92 29.57 -30.73
CA PHE A 126 -0.59 29.48 -30.11
C PHE A 126 -0.31 28.12 -29.48
N PHE A 127 -1.33 27.41 -29.00
CA PHE A 127 -1.17 26.02 -28.56
C PHE A 127 -0.78 25.10 -29.72
N GLU A 128 -1.31 25.31 -30.92
CA GLU A 128 -0.93 24.53 -32.11
C GLU A 128 0.51 24.84 -32.53
N HIS A 129 0.91 26.10 -32.52
CA HIS A 129 2.28 26.52 -32.77
C HIS A 129 3.26 25.94 -31.73
N ALA A 130 2.87 25.93 -30.46
CA ALA A 130 3.68 25.35 -29.39
C ALA A 130 3.76 23.81 -29.47
N GLN A 131 2.70 23.17 -29.99
CA GLN A 131 2.63 21.74 -30.22
C GLN A 131 3.50 21.31 -31.42
N ALA A 132 3.82 22.21 -32.36
CA ALA A 132 4.68 21.91 -33.49
C ALA A 132 6.05 21.37 -33.02
N GLY A 133 6.32 20.10 -33.35
CA GLY A 133 7.54 19.38 -32.95
C GLY A 133 7.42 18.58 -31.64
N MET A 134 6.24 18.53 -31.01
CA MET A 134 5.97 17.64 -29.86
C MET A 134 5.32 16.33 -30.31
N ALA A 135 5.72 15.21 -29.70
CA ALA A 135 5.09 13.91 -29.88
C ALA A 135 3.82 13.78 -29.02
N LEU A 136 2.82 14.65 -29.27
CA LEU A 136 1.53 14.67 -28.57
C LEU A 136 0.37 14.43 -29.55
N GLY A 137 -0.75 13.90 -29.05
CA GLY A 137 -1.98 13.71 -29.83
C GLY A 137 -2.47 15.02 -30.45
N ARG A 138 -2.87 14.98 -31.72
CA ARG A 138 -3.21 16.16 -32.54
C ARG A 138 -4.71 16.43 -32.65
N ASP A 139 -5.52 15.77 -31.83
CA ASP A 139 -6.96 15.93 -31.89
C ASP A 139 -7.35 17.33 -31.39
N LEU A 140 -8.16 18.01 -32.20
CA LEU A 140 -8.66 19.36 -31.94
C LEU A 140 -10.19 19.36 -32.07
N HIS A 141 -10.86 20.01 -31.12
CA HIS A 141 -12.28 20.30 -31.22
C HIS A 141 -12.54 21.78 -30.96
N SER A 142 -13.57 22.32 -31.60
CA SER A 142 -13.92 23.74 -31.51
C SER A 142 -15.44 23.86 -31.41
N GLY A 143 -15.92 24.81 -30.62
CA GLY A 143 -17.33 25.21 -30.65
C GLY A 143 -17.78 25.51 -32.10
N PRO A 144 -19.01 25.15 -32.49
CA PRO A 144 -20.07 24.55 -31.66
C PRO A 144 -19.97 23.01 -31.51
N VAL A 145 -19.07 22.34 -32.22
CA VAL A 145 -18.96 20.86 -32.23
C VAL A 145 -17.93 20.39 -31.19
N LEU A 146 -18.41 20.18 -29.97
CA LEU A 146 -17.58 19.74 -28.84
C LEU A 146 -17.71 18.23 -28.57
N PRO A 147 -16.63 17.58 -28.09
CA PRO A 147 -16.70 16.18 -27.69
C PRO A 147 -17.47 16.06 -26.37
N ILE A 148 -17.85 14.84 -25.99
CA ILE A 148 -18.40 14.58 -24.66
C ILE A 148 -17.22 14.31 -23.73
N PRO A 149 -16.96 15.13 -22.69
CA PRO A 149 -15.84 14.91 -21.79
C PRO A 149 -16.20 13.76 -20.85
N ARG A 150 -15.81 12.54 -21.21
CA ARG A 150 -15.95 11.32 -20.40
C ARG A 150 -14.58 10.80 -19.97
N ASN A 151 -14.54 10.19 -18.79
CA ASN A 151 -13.37 9.51 -18.26
C ASN A 151 -13.76 8.11 -17.74
N ASP A 152 -14.15 7.21 -18.66
CA ASP A 152 -14.50 5.83 -18.32
C ASP A 152 -13.59 4.82 -19.04
N ARG A 153 -13.71 3.54 -18.69
CA ARG A 153 -12.88 2.45 -19.25
C ARG A 153 -13.08 2.23 -20.75
N ILE A 154 -14.17 2.75 -21.34
CA ILE A 154 -14.58 2.49 -22.73
C ILE A 154 -14.18 3.65 -23.64
N ALA A 155 -14.38 4.89 -23.19
CA ALA A 155 -14.05 6.09 -23.94
C ALA A 155 -13.51 7.19 -23.02
N THR A 156 -12.30 7.67 -23.34
CA THR A 156 -11.67 8.79 -22.64
C THR A 156 -11.45 9.96 -23.60
N TRP A 157 -11.86 11.16 -23.20
CA TRP A 157 -11.62 12.38 -23.97
C TRP A 157 -10.15 12.82 -23.85
N ARG A 158 -9.55 13.21 -24.98
CA ARG A 158 -8.10 13.43 -25.14
C ARG A 158 -7.70 14.42 -26.25
N SER A 159 -8.31 15.60 -26.27
CA SER A 159 -8.03 16.63 -27.29
C SER A 159 -7.78 18.01 -26.66
N ILE A 160 -7.29 18.95 -27.49
CA ILE A 160 -7.45 20.38 -27.19
C ILE A 160 -8.88 20.79 -27.56
N VAL A 161 -9.56 21.51 -26.68
CA VAL A 161 -10.91 22.04 -26.92
C VAL A 161 -10.89 23.57 -26.90
N TYR A 162 -11.25 24.17 -28.03
CA TYR A 162 -11.51 25.60 -28.17
C TYR A 162 -12.98 25.89 -27.86
N LEU A 163 -13.28 26.15 -26.59
CA LEU A 163 -14.65 26.27 -26.09
C LEU A 163 -15.43 27.40 -26.78
N HIS A 164 -14.75 28.52 -27.02
CA HIS A 164 -15.32 29.72 -27.64
C HIS A 164 -15.03 29.81 -29.15
N GLY A 165 -14.54 28.75 -29.75
CA GLY A 165 -14.21 28.70 -31.17
C GLY A 165 -12.71 28.89 -31.44
N ARG A 166 -12.24 28.32 -32.54
CA ARG A 166 -10.86 28.41 -33.03
C ARG A 166 -10.75 29.45 -34.13
N LEU A 167 -9.76 30.34 -34.07
CA LEU A 167 -9.53 31.38 -35.07
C LEU A 167 -9.21 30.78 -36.44
N ALA A 168 -9.93 31.23 -37.46
CA ALA A 168 -9.63 30.98 -38.86
C ALA A 168 -8.96 32.22 -39.48
N PRO A 169 -8.20 32.08 -40.58
CA PRO A 169 -7.62 33.20 -41.32
C PRO A 169 -8.63 34.34 -41.55
N ALA A 170 -8.15 35.59 -41.58
CA ALA A 170 -9.04 36.77 -41.62
C ALA A 170 -9.95 36.86 -42.85
N ASN A 171 -9.60 36.14 -43.92
CA ASN A 171 -10.37 35.99 -45.16
C ASN A 171 -11.42 34.86 -45.12
N GLU A 172 -11.46 34.07 -44.04
CA GLU A 172 -12.47 33.04 -43.79
C GLU A 172 -13.54 33.54 -42.80
N GLY A 173 -14.72 32.91 -42.84
CA GLY A 173 -15.81 33.21 -41.91
C GLY A 173 -15.44 32.81 -40.48
N ASN A 174 -15.44 33.78 -39.57
CA ASN A 174 -15.17 33.58 -38.15
C ASN A 174 -16.46 33.65 -37.30
N ASP A 175 -17.62 33.34 -37.90
CA ASP A 175 -18.96 33.50 -37.29
C ASP A 175 -19.24 32.51 -36.15
N HIS A 176 -18.46 31.42 -36.06
CA HIS A 176 -18.52 30.44 -34.99
C HIS A 176 -17.85 30.91 -33.68
N LEU A 177 -17.06 31.98 -33.72
CA LEU A 177 -16.40 32.52 -32.52
C LEU A 177 -17.44 33.11 -31.55
N VAL A 178 -17.24 32.86 -30.26
CA VAL A 178 -18.06 33.41 -29.17
C VAL A 178 -17.44 34.71 -28.69
N LEU A 179 -17.87 35.84 -29.27
CA LEU A 179 -17.33 37.17 -28.97
C LEU A 179 -18.37 38.05 -28.29
N THR A 180 -19.57 38.16 -28.86
CA THR A 180 -20.55 39.13 -28.37
C THR A 180 -21.52 38.53 -27.37
N SER A 181 -22.25 39.38 -26.66
CA SER A 181 -23.30 38.91 -25.73
C SER A 181 -24.33 37.99 -26.42
N GLY A 182 -24.58 38.20 -27.71
CA GLY A 182 -25.45 37.34 -28.53
C GLY A 182 -24.84 35.95 -28.75
N ASP A 183 -23.54 35.87 -29.04
CA ASP A 183 -22.85 34.60 -29.17
C ASP A 183 -22.78 33.84 -27.84
N PHE A 184 -22.52 34.53 -26.73
CA PHE A 184 -22.56 33.91 -25.39
C PHE A 184 -23.94 33.34 -25.09
N GLY A 185 -25.00 34.09 -25.41
CA GLY A 185 -26.39 33.61 -25.32
C GLY A 185 -26.61 32.35 -26.17
N ARG A 186 -26.07 32.32 -27.39
CA ARG A 186 -26.16 31.15 -28.28
C ARG A 186 -25.45 29.94 -27.69
N ALA A 187 -24.19 30.11 -27.27
CA ALA A 187 -23.30 29.06 -26.80
C ALA A 187 -23.73 28.40 -25.48
N TYR A 188 -24.28 29.19 -24.57
CA TYR A 188 -24.58 28.73 -23.21
C TYR A 188 -26.07 28.56 -22.93
N LEU A 189 -26.97 29.26 -23.64
CA LEU A 189 -28.40 29.23 -23.35
C LEU A 189 -29.21 28.55 -24.44
N THR A 190 -29.18 29.05 -25.68
CA THR A 190 -30.11 28.57 -26.72
C THR A 190 -29.68 27.25 -27.33
N GLU A 191 -28.42 27.13 -27.77
CA GLU A 191 -27.88 25.88 -28.30
C GLU A 191 -27.09 25.10 -27.24
N ALA A 192 -26.64 25.79 -26.18
CA ALA A 192 -26.11 25.22 -24.94
C ALA A 192 -24.94 24.23 -25.09
N TRP A 193 -24.20 24.24 -26.22
CA TRP A 193 -23.06 23.34 -26.43
C TRP A 193 -21.96 23.57 -25.37
N ALA A 194 -21.66 24.83 -25.05
CA ALA A 194 -20.63 25.18 -24.08
C ALA A 194 -21.08 24.83 -22.65
N ALA A 195 -22.34 25.15 -22.31
CA ALA A 195 -22.91 24.81 -21.00
C ALA A 195 -22.92 23.30 -20.74
N ARG A 196 -23.34 22.50 -21.72
CA ARG A 196 -23.35 21.02 -21.60
C ARG A 196 -21.96 20.44 -21.45
N PHE A 197 -21.00 20.95 -22.24
CA PHE A 197 -19.61 20.52 -22.16
C PHE A 197 -19.01 20.78 -20.78
N VAL A 198 -19.11 22.04 -20.32
CA VAL A 198 -18.58 22.47 -19.03
C VAL A 198 -19.24 21.71 -17.88
N ALA A 199 -20.56 21.52 -17.92
CA ALA A 199 -21.26 20.87 -16.82
C ALA A 199 -20.77 19.44 -16.61
N ARG A 200 -20.51 18.74 -17.71
CA ARG A 200 -19.95 17.40 -17.67
C ARG A 200 -18.48 17.41 -17.25
N LEU A 201 -17.71 18.41 -17.71
CA LEU A 201 -16.30 18.56 -17.33
C LEU A 201 -16.10 18.64 -15.81
N PHE A 202 -16.88 19.48 -15.14
CA PHE A 202 -16.83 19.63 -13.67
C PHE A 202 -17.38 18.42 -12.92
N SER A 203 -18.17 17.56 -13.58
CA SER A 203 -18.70 16.34 -12.97
C SER A 203 -17.66 15.21 -12.96
N ASP A 204 -16.85 15.11 -14.01
CA ASP A 204 -16.01 13.92 -14.26
C ASP A 204 -14.51 14.19 -14.07
N PHE A 205 -14.08 15.46 -13.96
CA PHE A 205 -12.67 15.85 -13.89
C PHE A 205 -12.39 16.90 -12.82
N THR A 206 -11.14 16.94 -12.36
CA THR A 206 -10.60 18.07 -11.61
C THR A 206 -10.17 19.16 -12.58
N VAL A 207 -10.68 20.39 -12.44
CA VAL A 207 -10.34 21.50 -13.35
C VAL A 207 -9.24 22.38 -12.74
N LEU A 208 -8.21 22.70 -13.51
CA LEU A 208 -7.15 23.65 -13.15
C LEU A 208 -7.19 24.88 -14.06
N PHE A 209 -7.59 26.02 -13.52
CA PHE A 209 -7.65 27.30 -14.23
C PHE A 209 -6.30 28.02 -14.22
N ILE A 210 -5.81 28.41 -15.40
CA ILE A 210 -4.56 29.17 -15.58
C ILE A 210 -4.80 30.35 -16.53
N GLY A 211 -4.40 31.55 -16.10
CA GLY A 211 -4.58 32.77 -16.92
C GLY A 211 -6.04 33.14 -17.16
N TYR A 212 -6.94 32.69 -16.28
CA TYR A 212 -8.39 32.82 -16.38
C TYR A 212 -8.93 33.59 -15.18
N SER A 213 -9.82 34.57 -15.41
CA SER A 213 -10.34 35.47 -14.38
C SER A 213 -11.77 35.18 -13.95
N LEU A 214 -12.43 34.13 -14.48
CA LEU A 214 -13.84 33.80 -14.22
C LEU A 214 -14.81 34.98 -14.49
N ASN A 215 -14.45 35.86 -15.42
CA ASN A 215 -15.30 36.98 -15.83
C ASN A 215 -16.46 36.54 -16.74
N ASP A 216 -16.41 35.34 -17.32
CA ASP A 216 -17.55 34.75 -18.03
C ASP A 216 -18.70 34.56 -17.03
N PRO A 217 -19.82 35.28 -17.20
CA PRO A 217 -20.95 35.19 -16.28
C PRO A 217 -21.45 33.76 -16.11
N VAL A 218 -21.45 32.97 -17.17
CA VAL A 218 -22.02 31.62 -17.14
C VAL A 218 -21.11 30.66 -16.38
N LEU A 219 -19.80 30.69 -16.64
CA LEU A 219 -18.85 29.85 -15.89
C LEU A 219 -18.86 30.16 -14.40
N ARG A 220 -19.02 31.44 -14.03
CA ARG A 220 -19.18 31.86 -12.64
C ARG A 220 -20.45 31.29 -12.01
N TYR A 221 -21.59 31.38 -12.68
CA TYR A 221 -22.84 30.80 -12.16
C TYR A 221 -22.79 29.28 -12.08
N MET A 222 -22.09 28.60 -12.99
CA MET A 222 -21.93 27.15 -12.94
C MET A 222 -21.11 26.71 -11.72
N THR A 223 -20.01 27.40 -11.41
CA THR A 223 -19.24 27.11 -10.18
C THR A 223 -20.09 27.33 -8.93
N ASP A 224 -20.92 28.38 -8.91
CA ASP A 224 -21.81 28.66 -7.79
C ASP A 224 -22.92 27.59 -7.67
N ALA A 225 -23.50 27.16 -8.79
CA ALA A 225 -24.54 26.14 -8.84
C ALA A 225 -24.03 24.77 -8.39
N PHE A 226 -22.81 24.37 -8.78
CA PHE A 226 -22.22 23.12 -8.33
C PHE A 226 -21.92 23.12 -6.83
N ALA A 227 -21.46 24.25 -6.27
CA ALA A 227 -21.27 24.40 -4.83
C ALA A 227 -22.59 24.28 -4.05
N ALA A 228 -23.68 24.84 -4.58
CA ALA A 228 -25.01 24.78 -3.97
C ALA A 228 -25.66 23.38 -4.03
N GLU A 229 -25.59 22.68 -5.17
CA GLU A 229 -26.17 21.35 -5.38
C GLU A 229 -25.60 20.31 -4.39
N GLU A 230 -24.31 20.39 -4.12
CA GLU A 230 -23.60 19.48 -3.22
C GLU A 230 -24.03 19.67 -1.74
N THR A 231 -24.36 20.90 -1.36
CA THR A 231 -24.86 21.22 -0.02
C THR A 231 -26.30 20.70 0.19
N ALA A 232 -27.08 20.63 -0.90
CA ALA A 232 -28.48 20.20 -0.87
C ALA A 232 -28.67 18.67 -0.93
N VAL A 233 -27.77 17.94 -1.60
CA VAL A 233 -27.90 16.49 -1.81
C VAL A 233 -27.06 15.72 -0.79
N ARG A 234 -27.69 15.33 0.34
CA ARG A 234 -27.07 14.41 1.33
C ARG A 234 -26.91 13.01 0.72
N GLY A 235 -25.67 12.48 0.72
CA GLY A 235 -25.39 11.08 0.38
C GLY A 235 -24.60 10.84 -0.92
N ARG A 236 -24.22 11.89 -1.67
CA ARG A 236 -23.21 11.75 -2.74
C ARG A 236 -21.80 11.97 -2.17
N PRO A 237 -20.77 11.21 -2.59
CA PRO A 237 -19.39 11.55 -2.26
C PRO A 237 -19.09 12.98 -2.74
N PRO A 238 -18.37 13.77 -1.93
CA PRO A 238 -18.05 15.15 -2.30
C PRO A 238 -17.22 15.17 -3.60
N ARG A 239 -17.63 16.03 -4.54
CA ARG A 239 -16.88 16.39 -5.73
C ARG A 239 -15.55 17.01 -5.33
N GLU A 240 -14.55 16.73 -6.15
CA GLU A 240 -13.21 17.31 -5.99
C GLU A 240 -13.26 18.82 -6.29
N PRO A 241 -12.53 19.66 -5.53
CA PRO A 241 -12.48 21.10 -5.81
C PRO A 241 -11.77 21.38 -7.13
N ALA A 242 -12.16 22.46 -7.80
CA ALA A 242 -11.39 22.98 -8.92
C ALA A 242 -10.30 23.95 -8.40
N TYR A 243 -9.16 24.02 -9.08
CA TYR A 243 -8.02 24.82 -8.68
C TYR A 243 -7.88 26.04 -9.60
N ILE A 244 -7.43 27.18 -9.07
CA ILE A 244 -7.24 28.39 -9.89
C ILE A 244 -5.99 29.17 -9.49
N PHE A 245 -5.12 29.48 -10.45
CA PHE A 245 -3.99 30.37 -10.22
C PHE A 245 -4.43 31.84 -10.22
N LEU A 246 -4.27 32.53 -9.09
CA LEU A 246 -4.70 33.92 -8.92
C LEU A 246 -3.52 34.86 -8.62
N PRO A 247 -3.36 35.94 -9.41
CA PRO A 247 -2.36 36.95 -9.13
C PRO A 247 -2.77 37.81 -7.93
N TYR A 248 -1.81 38.24 -7.13
CA TYR A 248 -2.00 39.33 -6.17
C TYR A 248 -0.87 40.36 -6.24
N SER A 249 -1.22 41.62 -5.92
CA SER A 249 -0.29 42.72 -5.75
C SER A 249 -0.15 43.07 -4.27
N GLY A 250 1.07 43.05 -3.74
CA GLY A 250 1.35 43.41 -2.34
C GLY A 250 2.23 42.40 -1.63
N ARG A 251 2.41 42.60 -0.31
CA ARG A 251 3.18 41.70 0.56
C ARG A 251 2.31 40.60 1.19
N THR A 252 1.02 40.84 1.35
CA THR A 252 0.07 39.92 1.99
C THR A 252 -0.79 39.22 0.95
N GLN A 253 -1.02 37.92 1.16
CA GLN A 253 -1.95 37.15 0.32
C GLN A 253 -3.40 37.62 0.56
N PRO A 254 -4.26 37.60 -0.49
CA PRO A 254 -5.68 37.86 -0.33
C PRO A 254 -6.39 36.78 0.50
N ASP A 255 -7.60 37.09 0.95
CA ASP A 255 -8.48 36.11 1.58
C ASP A 255 -8.87 34.99 0.60
N ARG A 256 -8.82 33.75 1.10
CA ARG A 256 -9.15 32.53 0.36
C ARG A 256 -10.64 32.21 0.44
N GLN A 257 -11.33 32.66 1.48
CA GLN A 257 -12.70 32.24 1.79
C GLN A 257 -13.69 32.45 0.62
N PRO A 258 -13.69 33.60 -0.10
CA PRO A 258 -14.65 33.82 -1.20
C PRO A 258 -14.52 32.82 -2.35
N TRP A 259 -13.34 32.20 -2.51
CA TRP A 259 -13.07 31.19 -3.52
C TRP A 259 -13.46 29.79 -3.03
N ILE A 260 -13.12 29.49 -1.78
CA ILE A 260 -13.46 28.22 -1.12
C ILE A 260 -14.98 28.05 -1.04
N ASP A 261 -15.72 29.13 -0.75
CA ASP A 261 -17.20 29.14 -0.74
C ASP A 261 -17.79 28.76 -2.10
N ARG A 262 -17.05 28.98 -3.20
CA ARG A 262 -17.40 28.59 -4.57
C ARG A 262 -16.78 27.26 -5.00
N LYS A 263 -16.23 26.49 -4.06
CA LYS A 263 -15.49 25.23 -4.31
C LYS A 263 -14.30 25.38 -5.25
N LEU A 264 -13.70 26.58 -5.24
CA LEU A 264 -12.44 26.86 -5.92
C LEU A 264 -11.31 26.95 -4.89
N GLU A 265 -10.25 26.19 -5.12
CA GLU A 265 -9.03 26.22 -4.32
C GLU A 265 -8.05 27.23 -4.95
N PRO A 266 -7.88 28.44 -4.37
CA PRO A 266 -7.04 29.46 -4.96
C PRO A 266 -5.56 29.18 -4.74
N ILE A 267 -4.77 29.21 -5.81
CA ILE A 267 -3.31 29.16 -5.80
C ILE A 267 -2.77 30.57 -6.05
N PHE A 268 -2.58 31.30 -4.95
CA PHE A 268 -2.10 32.68 -5.02
C PHE A 268 -0.63 32.76 -5.42
N TYR A 269 -0.31 33.70 -6.31
CA TYR A 269 1.05 34.01 -6.71
C TYR A 269 1.27 35.52 -6.87
N ASN A 270 2.49 35.97 -6.61
CA ASN A 270 2.86 37.37 -6.76
C ASN A 270 2.97 37.71 -8.26
N GLN A 271 2.22 38.71 -8.73
CA GLN A 271 2.22 39.11 -10.14
C GLN A 271 3.47 39.89 -10.59
N GLY A 272 4.38 40.18 -9.66
CA GLY A 272 5.61 40.94 -9.89
C GLY A 272 6.41 40.43 -11.09
N ARG A 273 7.05 41.38 -11.79
CA ARG A 273 7.77 41.13 -13.05
C ARG A 273 6.92 40.41 -14.11
N LYS A 274 5.68 40.87 -14.33
CA LYS A 274 4.75 40.33 -15.36
C LYS A 274 4.52 38.82 -15.22
N HIS A 275 4.10 38.36 -14.04
CA HIS A 275 3.80 36.95 -13.76
C HIS A 275 4.99 35.98 -13.93
N ALA A 276 6.24 36.47 -13.92
CA ALA A 276 7.43 35.65 -14.19
C ALA A 276 7.56 34.42 -13.27
N LEU A 277 7.14 34.52 -12.01
CA LEU A 277 7.19 33.41 -11.06
C LEU A 277 6.21 32.29 -11.42
N LEU A 278 5.01 32.62 -11.88
CA LEU A 278 4.06 31.63 -12.38
C LEU A 278 4.65 30.92 -13.60
N LYS A 279 5.19 31.68 -14.57
CA LYS A 279 5.83 31.11 -15.76
C LYS A 279 6.92 30.11 -15.38
N LYS A 280 7.85 30.52 -14.50
CA LYS A 280 8.93 29.64 -14.04
C LYS A 280 8.41 28.40 -13.32
N THR A 281 7.39 28.54 -12.46
CA THR A 281 6.79 27.40 -11.76
C THR A 281 6.16 26.40 -12.72
N LEU A 282 5.39 26.86 -13.72
CA LEU A 282 4.77 25.95 -14.70
C LEU A 282 5.81 25.22 -15.55
N VAL A 283 6.89 25.91 -15.98
CA VAL A 283 7.99 25.29 -16.72
C VAL A 283 8.69 24.23 -15.88
N ALA A 284 9.10 24.57 -14.66
CA ALA A 284 9.77 23.64 -13.75
C ALA A 284 8.87 22.46 -13.36
N TRP A 285 7.55 22.69 -13.20
CA TRP A 285 6.59 21.62 -12.96
C TRP A 285 6.46 20.68 -14.17
N ALA A 286 6.40 21.23 -15.38
CA ALA A 286 6.36 20.44 -16.61
C ALA A 286 7.63 19.58 -16.79
N GLU A 287 8.80 20.14 -16.50
CA GLU A 287 10.08 19.41 -16.51
C GLU A 287 10.10 18.31 -15.45
N ALA A 288 9.67 18.62 -14.21
CA ALA A 288 9.60 17.64 -13.13
C ALA A 288 8.66 16.46 -13.44
N ARG A 289 7.59 16.70 -14.20
CA ARG A 289 6.65 15.69 -14.69
C ARG A 289 7.25 14.79 -15.78
N GLN A 290 8.12 15.31 -16.65
CA GLN A 290 8.77 14.51 -17.70
C GLN A 290 9.90 13.63 -17.15
N ASP A 291 10.69 14.13 -16.19
CA ASP A 291 11.73 13.36 -15.50
C ASP A 291 11.21 12.65 -14.25
N TYR A 292 9.91 12.37 -14.16
CA TYR A 292 9.27 11.98 -12.91
C TYR A 292 9.77 10.66 -12.33
N LEU A 293 10.00 9.61 -13.15
CA LEU A 293 10.60 8.36 -12.66
C LEU A 293 12.00 8.60 -12.09
N LYS A 294 12.78 9.46 -12.75
CA LYS A 294 14.11 9.87 -12.31
C LYS A 294 14.03 10.70 -11.03
N ASN A 295 13.04 11.58 -10.89
CA ASN A 295 12.80 12.38 -9.69
C ASN A 295 12.33 11.53 -8.52
N THR A 296 11.44 10.56 -8.75
CA THR A 296 11.05 9.55 -7.75
C THR A 296 12.26 8.73 -7.32
N GLN A 297 13.08 8.27 -8.27
CA GLN A 297 14.31 7.55 -7.97
C GLN A 297 15.28 8.40 -7.15
N LEU A 298 15.55 9.65 -7.56
CA LEU A 298 16.43 10.58 -6.84
C LEU A 298 15.90 10.89 -5.43
N MET A 299 14.58 11.02 -5.30
CA MET A 299 13.90 11.26 -4.03
C MET A 299 14.03 10.05 -3.08
N ILE A 300 13.78 8.84 -3.58
CA ILE A 300 13.98 7.59 -2.83
C ILE A 300 15.45 7.45 -2.43
N GLN A 301 16.38 7.64 -3.36
CA GLN A 301 17.83 7.60 -3.11
C GLN A 301 18.30 8.61 -2.07
N ARG A 302 17.64 9.77 -1.97
CA ARG A 302 17.97 10.81 -1.00
C ARG A 302 17.45 10.52 0.41
N ILE A 303 16.21 10.04 0.53
CA ILE A 303 15.51 9.93 1.82
C ILE A 303 15.66 8.54 2.42
N ALA A 304 15.53 7.49 1.61
CA ALA A 304 15.46 6.11 2.08
C ALA A 304 16.69 5.64 2.86
N PRO A 305 17.95 6.03 2.54
CA PRO A 305 19.11 5.58 3.32
C PRO A 305 19.14 6.10 4.77
N GLY A 306 18.42 7.18 5.08
CA GLY A 306 18.38 7.75 6.42
C GLY A 306 17.34 7.08 7.33
N LEU A 307 17.54 7.20 8.65
CA LEU A 307 16.58 6.70 9.64
C LEU A 307 15.26 7.49 9.56
N PRO A 308 14.09 6.82 9.53
CA PRO A 308 12.80 7.50 9.41
C PRO A 308 12.58 8.59 10.48
N ALA A 309 13.04 8.35 11.71
CA ALA A 309 12.90 9.28 12.84
C ALA A 309 13.71 10.58 12.67
N THR A 310 14.73 10.58 11.81
CA THR A 310 15.57 11.75 11.53
C THR A 310 15.10 12.55 10.31
N GLN A 311 14.18 11.98 9.53
CA GLN A 311 13.65 12.61 8.32
C GLN A 311 12.53 13.59 8.66
N HIS A 312 12.35 14.60 7.81
CA HIS A 312 11.21 15.51 7.94
C HIS A 312 9.89 14.73 7.68
N PRO A 313 8.78 15.00 8.41
CA PRO A 313 7.53 14.26 8.23
C PRO A 313 7.00 14.25 6.80
N SER A 314 7.19 15.34 6.05
CA SER A 314 6.80 15.38 4.64
C SER A 314 7.64 14.47 3.76
N ASP A 315 8.93 14.29 4.06
CA ASP A 315 9.82 13.41 3.30
C ASP A 315 9.48 11.94 3.56
N VAL A 316 9.13 11.60 4.81
CA VAL A 316 8.58 10.29 5.19
C VAL A 316 7.31 10.00 4.38
N GLU A 317 6.31 10.88 4.40
CA GLU A 317 5.06 10.69 3.66
C GLU A 317 5.29 10.58 2.14
N ASN A 318 6.16 11.42 1.58
CA ASN A 318 6.50 11.34 0.18
C ASN A 318 7.14 9.98 -0.15
N LEU A 319 8.01 9.45 0.72
CA LEU A 319 8.70 8.18 0.50
C LEU A 319 7.70 7.03 0.54
N LEU A 320 6.81 7.01 1.55
CA LEU A 320 5.74 6.03 1.63
C LEU A 320 4.86 6.08 0.38
N TRP A 321 4.51 7.27 -0.09
CA TRP A 321 3.74 7.42 -1.32
C TRP A 321 4.47 6.80 -2.51
N ALA A 322 5.76 7.10 -2.66
CA ALA A 322 6.59 6.62 -3.77
C ALA A 322 6.80 5.09 -3.76
N VAL A 323 6.90 4.49 -2.56
CA VAL A 323 7.19 3.06 -2.41
C VAL A 323 5.93 2.20 -2.45
N VAL A 324 4.86 2.59 -1.74
CA VAL A 324 3.69 1.73 -1.50
C VAL A 324 2.35 2.26 -2.02
N ARG A 325 2.27 3.49 -2.52
CA ARG A 325 0.96 4.13 -2.77
C ARG A 325 0.74 4.59 -4.19
N ARG A 326 1.72 4.38 -5.06
CA ARG A 326 1.68 4.87 -6.42
C ARG A 326 0.76 4.00 -7.30
N PRO A 327 -0.35 4.54 -7.82
CA PRO A 327 -1.20 3.83 -8.76
C PRO A 327 -0.40 3.46 -10.02
N ASP A 328 -0.65 2.28 -10.57
CA ASP A 328 -0.08 1.80 -11.85
C ASP A 328 1.47 1.78 -11.92
N ASP A 329 2.17 1.80 -10.79
CA ASP A 329 3.65 1.78 -10.75
C ASP A 329 4.24 0.38 -10.92
N ASN A 330 3.40 -0.67 -10.91
CA ASN A 330 3.80 -2.07 -10.98
C ASN A 330 5.00 -2.40 -10.05
N GLY A 331 5.03 -1.81 -8.85
CA GLY A 331 6.09 -2.03 -7.85
C GLY A 331 7.45 -1.38 -8.15
N HIS A 332 7.57 -0.43 -9.08
CA HIS A 332 8.84 0.19 -9.44
C HIS A 332 9.50 0.94 -8.27
N GLY A 333 8.75 1.74 -7.50
CA GLY A 333 9.26 2.42 -6.30
C GLY A 333 9.79 1.45 -5.25
N ALA A 334 9.07 0.35 -4.99
CA ALA A 334 9.51 -0.71 -4.09
C ALA A 334 10.80 -1.40 -4.57
N ARG A 335 10.92 -1.68 -5.88
CA ARG A 335 12.16 -2.24 -6.45
C ARG A 335 13.35 -1.29 -6.33
N ILE A 336 13.15 0.01 -6.57
CA ILE A 336 14.21 1.01 -6.38
C ILE A 336 14.63 1.02 -4.91
N PHE A 337 13.66 1.16 -4.00
CA PHE A 337 13.88 1.16 -2.56
C PHE A 337 14.69 -0.07 -2.11
N ALA A 338 14.31 -1.26 -2.56
CA ALA A 338 15.00 -2.50 -2.25
C ALA A 338 16.40 -2.64 -2.87
N SER A 339 16.66 -1.96 -3.99
CA SER A 339 17.94 -2.03 -4.71
C SER A 339 19.02 -1.06 -4.22
N LEU A 340 18.69 -0.18 -3.27
CA LEU A 340 19.65 0.82 -2.79
C LEU A 340 20.83 0.17 -2.05
N ASN A 341 22.01 0.80 -2.18
CA ASN A 341 23.21 0.42 -1.46
C ASN A 341 23.86 1.69 -0.87
N PRO A 342 23.92 1.85 0.48
CA PRO A 342 23.45 0.91 1.50
C PRO A 342 21.93 0.69 1.45
N SER A 343 21.49 -0.52 1.85
CA SER A 343 20.06 -0.86 1.92
C SER A 343 19.34 0.09 2.90
N PRO A 344 18.10 0.52 2.60
CA PRO A 344 17.33 1.35 3.52
C PRO A 344 17.20 0.68 4.89
N PRO A 345 17.33 1.41 6.01
CA PRO A 345 17.34 0.83 7.34
C PRO A 345 16.02 0.12 7.68
N ILE A 346 16.09 -0.95 8.49
CA ILE A 346 14.94 -1.81 8.82
C ILE A 346 13.83 -1.06 9.56
N GLU A 347 14.14 0.06 10.18
CA GLU A 347 13.23 0.96 10.88
C GLU A 347 12.10 1.49 9.99
N TRP A 348 12.28 1.52 8.66
CA TRP A 348 11.21 1.80 7.71
C TRP A 348 10.06 0.79 7.79
N LEU A 349 10.30 -0.44 8.27
CA LEU A 349 9.30 -1.50 8.36
C LEU A 349 8.16 -1.09 9.28
N LYS A 350 8.50 -0.51 10.43
CA LYS A 350 7.52 -0.03 11.41
C LYS A 350 6.67 1.09 10.83
N VAL A 351 7.26 1.99 10.06
CA VAL A 351 6.55 3.11 9.43
C VAL A 351 5.58 2.62 8.34
N LEU A 352 6.05 1.70 7.48
CA LEU A 352 5.23 1.07 6.45
C LEU A 352 4.04 0.30 7.07
N GLU A 353 4.30 -0.48 8.12
CA GLU A 353 3.25 -1.25 8.81
C GLU A 353 2.24 -0.35 9.52
N GLN A 354 2.70 0.68 10.25
CA GLN A 354 1.80 1.65 10.89
C GLN A 354 0.87 2.29 9.87
N ARG A 355 1.40 2.61 8.68
CA ARG A 355 0.59 3.19 7.61
C ARG A 355 -0.47 2.21 7.09
N GLU A 356 -0.12 0.95 6.88
CA GLU A 356 -1.10 -0.08 6.48
C GLU A 356 -2.16 -0.32 7.55
N ASN A 357 -1.80 -0.25 8.83
CA ASN A 357 -2.76 -0.35 9.92
C ASN A 357 -3.78 0.80 9.88
N VAL A 358 -3.33 2.05 9.65
CA VAL A 358 -4.24 3.19 9.46
C VAL A 358 -5.19 2.98 8.28
N ILE A 359 -4.68 2.51 7.14
CA ILE A 359 -5.50 2.23 5.95
C ILE A 359 -6.55 1.14 6.24
N ALA A 360 -6.16 0.08 6.96
CA ALA A 360 -7.07 -0.99 7.34
C ALA A 360 -8.16 -0.50 8.31
N ASP A 361 -7.80 0.32 9.32
CA ASP A 361 -8.74 0.86 10.28
C ASP A 361 -9.74 1.81 9.62
N ASP A 362 -9.28 2.66 8.69
CA ASP A 362 -10.15 3.55 7.92
C ASP A 362 -11.09 2.78 6.97
N HIS A 363 -10.62 1.66 6.41
CA HIS A 363 -11.47 0.76 5.63
C HIS A 363 -12.53 0.08 6.50
N LEU A 364 -12.19 -0.40 7.70
CA LEU A 364 -13.16 -0.98 8.64
C LEU A 364 -14.24 0.03 9.04
N LYS A 365 -13.87 1.29 9.30
CA LYS A 365 -14.84 2.37 9.54
C LYS A 365 -15.73 2.62 8.33
N SER A 366 -15.15 2.61 7.13
CA SER A 366 -15.88 2.81 5.87
C SER A 366 -16.87 1.67 5.59
N LEU A 367 -16.51 0.42 5.89
CA LEU A 367 -17.38 -0.75 5.82
C LEU A 367 -18.54 -0.64 6.81
N ALA A 368 -18.27 -0.30 8.07
CA ALA A 368 -19.30 -0.13 9.08
C ALA A 368 -20.30 0.96 8.69
N ALA A 369 -19.81 2.09 8.16
CA ALA A 369 -20.65 3.17 7.66
C ALA A 369 -21.50 2.73 6.46
N ALA A 370 -20.91 2.07 5.46
CA ALA A 370 -21.62 1.58 4.28
C ALA A 370 -22.76 0.62 4.66
N ARG A 371 -22.50 -0.32 5.58
CA ARG A 371 -23.49 -1.28 6.08
C ARG A 371 -24.62 -0.61 6.85
N SER A 372 -24.30 0.39 7.69
CA SER A 372 -25.33 1.15 8.42
C SER A 372 -26.23 1.97 7.50
N GLU A 373 -25.71 2.38 6.34
CA GLU A 373 -26.41 3.19 5.34
C GLU A 373 -27.04 2.36 4.21
N GLY A 374 -26.92 1.04 4.24
CA GLY A 374 -27.43 0.14 3.18
C GLY A 374 -26.73 0.32 1.82
N ARG A 375 -25.48 0.81 1.80
CA ARG A 375 -24.65 0.95 0.60
C ARG A 375 -23.81 -0.30 0.37
N ASP A 376 -23.34 -0.47 -0.87
CA ASP A 376 -22.38 -1.51 -1.22
C ASP A 376 -21.09 -1.39 -0.40
N ASP A 377 -20.50 -2.54 -0.05
CA ASP A 377 -19.23 -2.61 0.68
C ASP A 377 -18.12 -1.94 -0.17
N PRO A 378 -17.34 -0.99 0.38
CA PRO A 378 -16.21 -0.39 -0.33
C PRO A 378 -15.18 -1.46 -0.73
N PRO A 379 -14.43 -1.25 -1.82
CA PRO A 379 -13.40 -2.18 -2.26
C PRO A 379 -12.33 -2.34 -1.17
N SER A 380 -11.85 -3.57 -0.95
CA SER A 380 -10.78 -3.84 0.01
C SER A 380 -9.48 -3.18 -0.43
N PRO A 381 -8.77 -2.46 0.47
CA PRO A 381 -7.48 -1.88 0.15
C PRO A 381 -6.42 -2.98 -0.03
N THR A 382 -5.47 -2.74 -0.93
CA THR A 382 -4.26 -3.54 -1.04
C THR A 382 -3.32 -3.18 0.11
N LEU A 383 -2.90 -4.17 0.91
CA LEU A 383 -2.05 -4.01 2.08
C LEU A 383 -0.81 -4.88 1.88
N HIS A 384 0.21 -4.31 1.23
CA HIS A 384 1.38 -5.00 0.68
C HIS A 384 2.17 -5.82 1.72
N LEU A 385 2.40 -5.30 2.92
CA LEU A 385 3.08 -6.05 3.99
C LEU A 385 2.19 -7.13 4.58
N ARG A 386 0.88 -6.88 4.70
CA ARG A 386 -0.07 -7.91 5.15
C ARG A 386 -0.24 -9.05 4.14
N GLU A 387 -0.08 -8.79 2.84
CA GLU A 387 -0.03 -9.83 1.80
C GLU A 387 1.15 -10.79 1.97
N LEU A 388 2.27 -10.32 2.53
CA LEU A 388 3.44 -11.16 2.83
C LEU A 388 3.20 -12.11 4.01
N PHE A 389 2.23 -11.82 4.89
CA PHE A 389 1.85 -12.63 6.05
C PHE A 389 0.32 -12.78 6.12
N PRO A 390 -0.29 -13.53 5.19
CA PRO A 390 -1.73 -13.72 5.20
C PRO A 390 -2.16 -14.62 6.37
N PHE A 391 -3.44 -14.53 6.72
CA PHE A 391 -4.07 -15.57 7.54
C PHE A 391 -4.15 -16.88 6.74
N VAL A 392 -3.94 -18.01 7.40
CA VAL A 392 -3.93 -19.34 6.77
C VAL A 392 -5.35 -19.86 6.53
N ARG A 393 -6.22 -19.03 5.94
CA ARG A 393 -7.58 -19.43 5.52
C ARG A 393 -7.71 -19.24 4.01
N GLY A 394 -7.93 -20.35 3.30
CA GLY A 394 -8.10 -20.38 1.83
C GLY A 394 -6.80 -20.41 1.04
N GLU A 395 -6.92 -20.35 -0.28
CA GLU A 395 -5.75 -20.29 -1.18
C GLU A 395 -5.00 -18.95 -1.04
N PRO A 396 -3.67 -18.97 -1.07
CA PRO A 396 -2.87 -17.75 -1.01
C PRO A 396 -3.17 -16.88 -2.24
N LYS A 397 -3.55 -15.63 -1.99
CA LYS A 397 -3.76 -14.63 -3.05
C LYS A 397 -2.43 -14.25 -3.68
N GLN A 398 -2.43 -13.97 -4.98
CA GLN A 398 -1.26 -13.45 -5.68
C GLN A 398 -0.77 -12.15 -5.01
N LEU A 399 0.55 -12.04 -4.83
CA LEU A 399 1.17 -10.82 -4.30
C LEU A 399 1.02 -9.66 -5.29
N SER A 400 0.83 -8.46 -4.75
CA SER A 400 1.01 -7.25 -5.54
C SER A 400 2.48 -7.06 -5.94
N SER A 401 2.75 -6.48 -7.11
CA SER A 401 4.13 -6.21 -7.57
C SER A 401 4.93 -5.32 -6.60
N THR A 402 4.24 -4.51 -5.79
CA THR A 402 4.85 -3.75 -4.70
C THR A 402 5.30 -4.67 -3.56
N ALA A 403 4.45 -5.61 -3.12
CA ALA A 403 4.82 -6.60 -2.11
C ALA A 403 6.00 -7.46 -2.58
N GLU A 404 5.98 -7.92 -3.84
CA GLU A 404 7.12 -8.62 -4.47
C GLU A 404 8.41 -7.79 -4.41
N GLY A 405 8.32 -6.49 -4.74
CA GLY A 405 9.46 -5.58 -4.68
C GLY A 405 10.04 -5.42 -3.27
N LEU A 406 9.20 -5.43 -2.24
CA LEU A 406 9.61 -5.31 -0.83
C LEU A 406 10.29 -6.58 -0.28
N ILE A 407 10.05 -7.76 -0.87
CA ILE A 407 10.69 -9.01 -0.44
C ILE A 407 12.22 -8.89 -0.49
N ALA A 408 12.76 -8.32 -1.56
CA ALA A 408 14.20 -8.16 -1.73
C ALA A 408 14.82 -7.27 -0.63
N TRP A 409 14.10 -6.22 -0.22
CA TRP A 409 14.51 -5.35 0.87
C TRP A 409 14.51 -6.09 2.21
N LEU A 410 13.41 -6.77 2.58
CA LEU A 410 13.36 -7.57 3.82
C LEU A 410 14.48 -8.61 3.86
N ALA A 411 14.76 -9.26 2.73
CA ALA A 411 15.82 -10.25 2.60
C ALA A 411 17.24 -9.66 2.68
N SER A 412 17.40 -8.35 2.60
CA SER A 412 18.68 -7.68 2.90
C SER A 412 18.92 -7.52 4.40
N HIS A 413 17.88 -7.69 5.22
CA HIS A 413 17.90 -7.53 6.68
C HIS A 413 17.75 -8.85 7.44
N LEU A 414 18.10 -10.00 6.84
CA LEU A 414 17.98 -11.31 7.51
C LEU A 414 18.81 -11.43 8.80
N GLY A 415 19.85 -10.61 8.97
CA GLY A 415 20.64 -10.51 10.20
C GLY A 415 20.15 -9.48 11.23
N SER A 416 18.97 -8.87 11.03
CA SER A 416 18.38 -7.88 11.95
C SER A 416 17.47 -8.55 12.96
N ILE A 417 17.61 -8.18 14.24
CA ILE A 417 16.75 -8.66 15.31
C ILE A 417 15.34 -8.03 15.24
N GLU A 418 15.24 -6.82 14.72
CA GLU A 418 14.00 -6.09 14.50
C GLU A 418 13.11 -6.83 13.48
N LEU A 419 13.70 -7.32 12.40
CA LEU A 419 12.99 -8.14 11.41
C LEU A 419 12.54 -9.48 12.02
N VAL A 420 13.41 -10.14 12.79
CA VAL A 420 13.08 -11.39 13.51
C VAL A 420 11.89 -11.18 14.44
N ASP A 421 11.89 -10.11 15.24
CA ASP A 421 10.82 -9.81 16.18
C ASP A 421 9.50 -9.50 15.49
N TRP A 422 9.56 -8.78 14.36
CA TRP A 422 8.39 -8.53 13.54
C TRP A 422 7.80 -9.83 12.99
N VAL A 423 8.64 -10.75 12.49
CA VAL A 423 8.18 -12.06 12.00
C VAL A 423 7.59 -12.92 13.13
N ILE A 424 8.25 -12.99 14.30
CA ILE A 424 7.74 -13.70 15.47
C ILE A 424 6.34 -13.19 15.84
N GLU A 425 6.14 -11.87 15.85
CA GLU A 425 4.82 -11.27 16.11
C GLU A 425 3.76 -11.77 15.11
N LYS A 426 4.11 -11.89 13.82
CA LYS A 426 3.18 -12.41 12.80
C LYS A 426 2.86 -13.88 13.01
N LEU A 427 3.88 -14.70 13.29
CA LEU A 427 3.71 -16.13 13.59
C LEU A 427 2.79 -16.34 14.80
N ARG A 428 3.02 -15.59 15.90
CA ARG A 428 2.19 -15.63 17.11
C ARG A 428 0.75 -15.18 16.87
N SER A 429 0.53 -14.29 15.90
CA SER A 429 -0.81 -13.87 15.48
C SER A 429 -1.50 -14.87 14.53
N GLY A 430 -0.89 -16.05 14.30
CA GLY A 430 -1.48 -17.07 13.44
C GLY A 430 -1.27 -16.84 11.95
N LYS A 431 -0.31 -15.99 11.57
CA LYS A 431 0.00 -15.67 10.18
C LYS A 431 1.27 -16.39 9.76
N ARG A 432 1.28 -16.90 8.54
CA ARG A 432 2.44 -17.59 7.98
C ARG A 432 3.02 -16.77 6.84
N PRO A 433 4.35 -16.73 6.64
CA PRO A 433 4.93 -16.09 5.47
C PRO A 433 4.32 -16.62 4.18
N HIS A 434 4.01 -15.76 3.22
CA HIS A 434 3.47 -16.12 1.91
C HIS A 434 4.37 -17.15 1.19
N PRO A 435 3.84 -18.11 0.41
CA PRO A 435 4.68 -19.09 -0.31
C PRO A 435 5.82 -18.48 -1.13
N GLU A 436 5.54 -17.40 -1.86
CA GLU A 436 6.58 -16.69 -2.64
C GLU A 436 7.68 -16.09 -1.76
N LEU A 437 7.32 -15.53 -0.59
CA LEU A 437 8.30 -15.05 0.38
C LEU A 437 9.16 -16.22 0.90
N ARG A 438 8.56 -17.38 1.21
CA ARG A 438 9.33 -18.57 1.66
C ARG A 438 10.29 -19.06 0.58
N ILE A 439 9.86 -19.13 -0.67
CA ILE A 439 10.70 -19.52 -1.81
C ILE A 439 11.88 -18.55 -1.94
N TYR A 440 11.61 -17.24 -1.89
CA TYR A 440 12.66 -16.22 -1.98
C TYR A 440 13.65 -16.31 -0.82
N LEU A 441 13.17 -16.46 0.42
CA LEU A 441 14.03 -16.61 1.61
C LEU A 441 14.95 -17.82 1.48
N ARG A 442 14.43 -18.98 1.05
CA ARG A 442 15.26 -20.18 0.85
C ARG A 442 16.32 -19.99 -0.23
N ALA A 443 15.94 -19.40 -1.37
CA ALA A 443 16.88 -19.10 -2.44
C ALA A 443 17.97 -18.15 -1.97
N ARG A 444 17.61 -17.14 -1.18
CA ARG A 444 18.57 -16.18 -0.62
C ARG A 444 19.50 -16.82 0.40
N LEU A 445 19.00 -17.65 1.31
CA LEU A 445 19.79 -18.35 2.31
C LEU A 445 20.86 -19.26 1.71
N ALA A 446 20.57 -19.89 0.56
CA ALA A 446 21.53 -20.77 -0.11
C ALA A 446 22.76 -20.03 -0.67
N GLY A 447 22.66 -18.70 -0.88
CA GLY A 447 23.74 -17.87 -1.43
C GLY A 447 24.32 -16.85 -0.45
N LEU A 448 24.07 -16.98 0.86
CA LEU A 448 24.58 -16.09 1.89
C LEU A 448 25.70 -16.76 2.70
N ASP A 449 26.95 -16.34 2.48
CA ASP A 449 28.11 -16.88 3.20
C ASP A 449 28.34 -16.21 4.58
N SER A 450 27.77 -15.01 4.81
CA SER A 450 28.09 -14.17 5.96
C SER A 450 27.01 -14.08 7.05
N LEU A 451 25.91 -14.84 6.93
CA LEU A 451 24.82 -14.79 7.92
C LEU A 451 25.15 -15.71 9.10
N ALA A 452 25.07 -15.20 10.33
CA ALA A 452 25.36 -16.00 11.51
C ALA A 452 24.38 -17.18 11.65
N ALA A 453 24.87 -18.30 12.20
CA ALA A 453 24.20 -19.60 12.10
C ALA A 453 22.80 -19.63 12.75
N GLY A 454 22.61 -18.89 13.85
CA GLY A 454 21.31 -18.74 14.51
C GLY A 454 20.27 -18.04 13.64
N TYR A 455 20.64 -16.96 12.94
CA TYR A 455 19.75 -16.31 11.98
C TYR A 455 19.44 -17.22 10.80
N ALA A 456 20.44 -17.92 10.26
CA ALA A 456 20.25 -18.86 9.17
C ALA A 456 19.27 -19.98 9.58
N LEU A 457 19.39 -20.52 10.79
CA LEU A 457 18.48 -21.54 11.31
C LEU A 457 17.06 -20.99 11.53
N PHE A 458 16.93 -19.79 12.11
CA PHE A 458 15.64 -19.12 12.25
C PHE A 458 14.90 -19.02 10.91
N TRP A 459 15.56 -18.51 9.86
CA TRP A 459 14.94 -18.36 8.55
C TRP A 459 14.67 -19.69 7.84
N LYS A 460 15.46 -20.75 8.11
CA LYS A 460 15.14 -22.12 7.63
C LYS A 460 13.84 -22.65 8.25
N ILE A 461 13.63 -22.41 9.54
CA ILE A 461 12.39 -22.79 10.25
C ILE A 461 11.21 -21.96 9.73
N VAL A 462 11.33 -20.63 9.72
CA VAL A 462 10.27 -19.70 9.27
C VAL A 462 9.84 -19.99 7.83
N SER A 463 10.79 -20.32 6.96
CA SER A 463 10.50 -20.62 5.57
C SER A 463 10.08 -22.06 5.34
N ALA A 464 10.03 -22.96 6.34
CA ALA A 464 9.70 -24.38 6.15
C ALA A 464 8.27 -24.62 5.60
N GLU A 465 8.08 -25.68 4.79
CA GLU A 465 6.76 -26.07 4.26
C GLU A 465 5.95 -26.95 5.22
N GLY A 466 6.63 -27.75 6.03
CA GLY A 466 5.98 -28.74 6.89
C GLY A 466 5.12 -28.09 7.97
N ASP A 467 4.01 -28.74 8.32
CA ASP A 467 3.11 -28.30 9.41
C ASP A 467 3.75 -28.41 10.81
N TRP A 468 5.00 -28.88 10.90
CA TRP A 468 5.77 -28.93 12.14
C TRP A 468 6.36 -27.57 12.52
N ALA A 469 6.50 -26.63 11.58
CA ALA A 469 7.15 -25.34 11.81
C ALA A 469 6.17 -24.18 12.08
N PHE A 470 4.87 -24.50 12.15
CA PHE A 470 3.82 -23.48 12.26
C PHE A 470 2.60 -24.04 12.97
N LYS A 471 2.28 -23.47 14.14
CA LYS A 471 1.01 -23.73 14.84
C LYS A 471 -0.08 -22.89 14.19
N ARG A 472 -1.01 -23.56 13.51
CA ARG A 472 -2.21 -22.89 12.97
C ARG A 472 -3.04 -22.41 14.16
N PRO A 473 -3.66 -21.21 14.09
CA PRO A 473 -4.70 -20.86 15.05
C PRO A 473 -5.72 -21.98 15.10
N SER A 474 -6.14 -22.35 16.31
CA SER A 474 -7.25 -23.28 16.49
C SER A 474 -8.50 -22.64 15.89
N ASP A 475 -8.83 -23.00 14.65
CA ASP A 475 -10.20 -22.88 14.19
C ASP A 475 -10.96 -23.92 15.04
N GLN A 476 -11.57 -23.49 16.15
CA GLN A 476 -12.38 -24.38 16.98
C GLN A 476 -13.33 -25.12 16.04
N PRO A 477 -13.18 -26.44 15.86
CA PRO A 477 -14.06 -27.15 14.97
C PRO A 477 -15.49 -26.99 15.51
N LEU A 478 -16.45 -26.77 14.62
CA LEU A 478 -17.88 -26.70 14.98
C LEU A 478 -18.37 -28.01 15.63
N TRP A 479 -17.57 -29.07 15.53
CA TRP A 479 -17.79 -30.41 16.07
C TRP A 479 -16.61 -30.76 16.99
N ASP A 480 -16.87 -31.38 18.14
CA ASP A 480 -15.81 -31.87 19.03
C ASP A 480 -15.25 -33.23 18.54
N PRO A 481 -14.04 -33.28 17.96
CA PRO A 481 -13.46 -34.55 17.49
C PRO A 481 -13.26 -35.55 18.63
N TYR A 482 -13.16 -35.11 19.88
CA TYR A 482 -12.87 -35.97 21.03
C TYR A 482 -14.09 -36.69 21.58
N THR A 483 -15.30 -36.40 21.08
CA THR A 483 -16.49 -37.20 21.37
C THR A 483 -16.31 -38.67 20.91
N GLN A 484 -15.47 -38.92 19.89
CA GLN A 484 -15.17 -40.31 19.49
C GLN A 484 -14.26 -41.04 20.47
N LEU A 485 -13.35 -40.33 21.15
CA LEU A 485 -12.49 -40.92 22.18
C LEU A 485 -13.31 -41.44 23.38
N SER A 486 -14.45 -40.82 23.68
CA SER A 486 -15.33 -41.28 24.78
C SER A 486 -16.34 -42.34 24.35
N THR A 487 -16.71 -42.41 23.08
CA THR A 487 -17.78 -43.29 22.57
C THR A 487 -17.26 -44.59 21.95
N ASP A 488 -16.16 -44.52 21.20
CA ASP A 488 -15.50 -45.67 20.58
C ASP A 488 -13.97 -45.43 20.50
N PRO A 489 -13.25 -45.51 21.64
CA PRO A 489 -11.82 -45.18 21.73
C PRO A 489 -10.92 -46.05 20.84
N GLU A 490 -11.37 -47.25 20.47
CA GLU A 490 -10.61 -48.20 19.66
C GLU A 490 -10.88 -48.06 18.15
N ALA A 491 -11.76 -47.13 17.74
CA ALA A 491 -11.97 -46.84 16.34
C ALA A 491 -10.69 -46.26 15.69
N PRO A 492 -10.32 -46.67 14.46
CA PRO A 492 -9.15 -46.12 13.77
C PRO A 492 -9.18 -44.61 13.59
N ILE A 493 -10.37 -44.02 13.51
CA ILE A 493 -10.56 -42.57 13.43
C ILE A 493 -10.20 -41.88 14.75
N ALA A 494 -10.53 -42.46 15.91
CA ALA A 494 -10.19 -41.92 17.22
C ALA A 494 -8.67 -41.87 17.43
N GLU A 495 -7.95 -42.88 16.94
CA GLU A 495 -6.48 -42.90 16.93
C GLU A 495 -5.89 -41.77 16.07
N ARG A 496 -6.46 -41.53 14.88
CA ARG A 496 -6.01 -40.45 13.99
C ARG A 496 -6.28 -39.06 14.54
N GLU A 497 -7.42 -38.86 15.19
CA GLU A 497 -7.74 -37.59 15.86
C GLU A 497 -6.80 -37.35 17.04
N LEU A 498 -6.49 -38.38 17.83
CA LEU A 498 -5.52 -38.29 18.93
C LEU A 498 -4.10 -37.96 18.42
N GLU A 499 -3.64 -38.63 17.36
CA GLU A 499 -2.36 -38.34 16.71
C GLU A 499 -2.30 -36.91 16.17
N ALA A 500 -3.38 -36.43 15.54
CA ALA A 500 -3.46 -35.08 15.01
C ALA A 500 -3.42 -34.02 16.12
N ALA A 501 -4.13 -34.24 17.22
CA ALA A 501 -4.21 -33.35 18.38
C ALA A 501 -2.87 -33.25 19.13
N LEU A 502 -2.23 -34.40 19.38
CA LEU A 502 -0.94 -34.49 20.08
C LEU A 502 0.26 -34.32 19.15
N ARG A 503 0.04 -33.95 17.89
CA ARG A 503 1.15 -33.74 16.95
C ARG A 503 2.05 -32.60 17.44
N PRO A 504 3.35 -32.84 17.64
CA PRO A 504 4.27 -31.79 18.08
C PRO A 504 4.53 -30.79 16.96
N VAL A 505 4.59 -29.51 17.34
CA VAL A 505 4.84 -28.37 16.46
C VAL A 505 5.82 -27.43 17.15
N LEU A 506 6.78 -26.92 16.39
CA LEU A 506 7.75 -25.94 16.85
C LEU A 506 7.16 -24.52 16.76
N THR A 507 7.16 -23.82 17.88
CA THR A 507 6.79 -22.41 18.00
C THR A 507 8.05 -21.58 18.29
N LEU A 508 8.04 -20.32 17.84
CA LEU A 508 9.15 -19.39 18.00
C LEU A 508 8.68 -18.18 18.80
N ASP A 509 9.44 -17.78 19.82
CA ASP A 509 9.21 -16.56 20.59
C ASP A 509 10.50 -15.75 20.76
N ARG A 510 10.39 -14.56 21.34
CA ARG A 510 11.54 -13.72 21.67
C ARG A 510 12.37 -14.40 22.73
N SER A 511 13.68 -14.49 22.48
CA SER A 511 14.60 -15.10 23.43
C SER A 511 15.08 -14.11 24.50
N PHE A 512 15.14 -14.57 25.75
CA PHE A 512 15.77 -13.86 26.86
C PHE A 512 17.30 -14.02 26.87
N LEU A 513 17.83 -15.00 26.15
CA LEU A 513 19.28 -15.29 26.10
C LEU A 513 20.05 -14.34 25.17
N ARG A 514 19.33 -13.51 24.39
CA ARG A 514 19.91 -12.51 23.46
C ARG A 514 20.92 -11.57 24.13
N TYR A 515 20.75 -11.30 25.42
CA TYR A 515 21.49 -10.29 26.18
C TYR A 515 22.25 -10.86 27.39
N MET A 516 22.28 -12.18 27.59
CA MET A 516 22.94 -12.78 28.75
C MET A 516 24.47 -12.97 28.58
N GLY A 517 24.99 -12.83 27.36
CA GLY A 517 26.38 -13.19 27.04
C GLY A 517 27.43 -12.09 27.14
N ASP A 518 27.05 -10.81 27.19
CA ASP A 518 28.01 -9.69 27.13
C ASP A 518 27.64 -8.60 28.16
N VAL A 519 27.94 -8.89 29.42
CA VAL A 519 27.54 -8.10 30.61
C VAL A 519 28.29 -6.75 30.70
N ASP A 520 29.37 -6.59 29.93
CA ASP A 520 30.24 -5.40 29.95
C ASP A 520 30.00 -4.46 28.75
N ALA A 521 29.18 -4.84 27.78
CA ALA A 521 28.84 -3.99 26.62
C ALA A 521 27.76 -2.95 26.96
N ILE A 522 27.97 -1.71 26.50
CA ILE A 522 27.03 -0.58 26.69
C ILE A 522 25.72 -0.79 25.90
N ASP A 523 25.74 -1.62 24.86
CA ASP A 523 24.58 -2.03 24.04
C ASP A 523 24.85 -3.42 23.41
N PRO A 524 24.65 -4.53 24.15
CA PRO A 524 24.97 -5.88 23.68
C PRO A 524 24.01 -6.26 22.54
N LYS A 525 24.55 -6.44 21.33
CA LYS A 525 23.80 -7.01 20.20
C LYS A 525 23.92 -8.52 20.21
N PRO A 526 22.84 -9.26 19.89
CA PRO A 526 22.93 -10.71 19.77
C PRO A 526 23.94 -11.09 18.69
N ASP A 527 24.92 -11.94 19.01
CA ASP A 527 25.94 -12.42 18.07
C ASP A 527 25.34 -13.28 16.93
N GLY A 528 24.12 -13.79 17.13
CA GLY A 528 23.42 -14.68 16.21
C GLY A 528 24.10 -16.04 16.02
N SER A 529 25.02 -16.46 16.90
CA SER A 529 25.78 -17.70 16.74
C SER A 529 24.91 -18.95 16.92
N ARG A 530 23.88 -18.86 17.76
CA ARG A 530 22.90 -19.91 18.04
C ARG A 530 21.48 -19.40 17.84
N LEU A 531 20.54 -20.32 17.56
CA LEU A 531 19.13 -19.95 17.45
C LEU A 531 18.64 -19.27 18.72
N SER A 532 19.02 -19.77 19.89
CA SER A 532 18.65 -19.17 21.19
C SER A 532 19.16 -17.74 21.39
N HIS A 533 20.18 -17.27 20.66
CA HIS A 533 20.60 -15.86 20.68
C HIS A 533 19.75 -14.98 19.73
N VAL A 534 18.86 -15.58 18.94
CA VAL A 534 17.98 -14.92 17.97
C VAL A 534 16.51 -15.08 18.36
N ALA A 535 16.05 -16.30 18.64
CA ALA A 535 14.69 -16.65 19.03
C ALA A 535 14.68 -17.84 19.99
N SER A 536 13.71 -17.90 20.88
CA SER A 536 13.44 -19.09 21.68
C SER A 536 12.63 -20.05 20.83
N ALA A 537 12.98 -21.33 20.86
CA ALA A 537 12.21 -22.37 20.19
C ALA A 537 11.54 -23.26 21.24
N GLU A 538 10.26 -23.51 21.08
CA GLU A 538 9.49 -24.34 22.01
C GLU A 538 8.67 -25.35 21.22
N VAL A 539 8.49 -26.54 21.77
CA VAL A 539 7.61 -27.54 21.18
C VAL A 539 6.31 -27.57 21.93
N GLU A 540 5.21 -27.45 21.21
CA GLU A 540 3.84 -27.51 21.71
C GLU A 540 3.07 -28.59 20.96
N PHE A 541 1.95 -29.04 21.54
CA PHE A 541 0.98 -29.82 20.78
C PHE A 541 0.08 -28.94 19.93
N ARG A 542 -0.42 -29.51 18.82
CA ARG A 542 -1.34 -28.83 17.92
C ARG A 542 -2.56 -28.28 18.65
N ASP A 543 -3.19 -29.14 19.46
CA ASP A 543 -4.38 -28.81 20.26
C ASP A 543 -4.04 -28.75 21.75
N GLU A 544 -2.89 -28.13 22.09
CA GLU A 544 -2.41 -28.04 23.48
C GLU A 544 -3.43 -27.43 24.44
N ASP A 545 -4.24 -26.46 23.98
CA ASP A 545 -5.29 -25.81 24.79
C ASP A 545 -6.36 -26.81 25.28
N ARG A 546 -6.58 -27.90 24.53
CA ARG A 546 -7.54 -28.98 24.87
C ARG A 546 -6.86 -30.21 25.44
N LEU A 547 -5.54 -30.19 25.65
CA LEU A 547 -4.80 -31.35 26.14
C LEU A 547 -5.39 -31.91 27.43
N GLN A 548 -5.76 -31.04 28.39
CA GLN A 548 -6.32 -31.51 29.66
C GLN A 548 -7.67 -32.22 29.47
N GLU A 549 -8.53 -31.69 28.60
CA GLU A 549 -9.83 -32.30 28.28
C GLU A 549 -9.68 -33.68 27.61
N ILE A 550 -8.72 -33.82 26.69
CA ILE A 550 -8.38 -35.10 26.05
C ILE A 550 -7.93 -36.10 27.11
N LEU A 551 -7.03 -35.69 28.02
CA LEU A 551 -6.51 -36.57 29.08
C LEU A 551 -7.61 -36.97 30.06
N ASP A 552 -8.45 -36.03 30.50
CA ASP A 552 -9.56 -36.30 31.40
C ASP A 552 -10.57 -37.27 30.77
N THR A 553 -10.81 -37.14 29.46
CA THR A 553 -11.68 -38.05 28.69
C THR A 553 -11.14 -39.47 28.69
N ILE A 554 -9.82 -39.63 28.51
CA ILE A 554 -9.18 -40.94 28.48
C ILE A 554 -9.10 -41.54 29.88
N ASP A 555 -8.78 -40.73 30.91
CA ASP A 555 -8.74 -41.19 32.30
C ASP A 555 -10.11 -41.62 32.83
N ALA A 556 -11.20 -41.19 32.20
CA ALA A 556 -12.56 -41.65 32.48
C ALA A 556 -12.92 -43.00 31.83
N LEU A 557 -12.07 -43.56 30.96
CA LEU A 557 -12.30 -44.88 30.36
C LEU A 557 -12.21 -46.00 31.40
N PRO A 558 -12.80 -47.19 31.15
CA PRO A 558 -12.77 -48.31 32.11
C PRO A 558 -11.36 -48.81 32.46
N ASP A 559 -10.41 -48.77 31.51
CA ASP A 559 -9.02 -49.17 31.71
C ASP A 559 -8.08 -48.22 30.94
N PRO A 560 -7.78 -47.03 31.49
CA PRO A 560 -6.98 -46.01 30.81
C PRO A 560 -5.52 -46.46 30.61
N ASP A 561 -4.98 -47.26 31.51
CA ASP A 561 -3.60 -47.73 31.41
C ASP A 561 -3.47 -48.79 30.29
N ALA A 562 -4.48 -49.64 30.08
CA ALA A 562 -4.52 -50.52 28.91
C ALA A 562 -4.67 -49.75 27.60
N PHE A 563 -5.47 -48.68 27.58
CA PHE A 563 -5.58 -47.79 26.42
C PHE A 563 -4.23 -47.20 26.02
N TRP A 564 -3.44 -46.73 27.00
CA TRP A 564 -2.08 -46.22 26.76
C TRP A 564 -1.08 -47.32 26.41
N ALA A 565 -1.18 -48.50 27.03
CA ALA A 565 -0.34 -49.65 26.70
C ALA A 565 -0.47 -50.05 25.22
N ALA A 566 -1.70 -50.08 24.70
CA ALA A 566 -1.98 -50.36 23.29
C ALA A 566 -1.42 -49.30 22.32
N ARG A 567 -1.10 -48.10 22.81
CA ARG A 567 -0.64 -46.94 22.01
C ARG A 567 0.78 -46.50 22.38
N LEU A 568 1.58 -47.37 23.00
CA LEU A 568 2.97 -47.07 23.36
C LEU A 568 3.83 -46.70 22.14
N ASP A 569 3.56 -47.29 20.98
CA ASP A 569 4.23 -46.93 19.73
C ASP A 569 3.94 -45.49 19.29
N LEU A 570 2.68 -45.08 19.37
CA LEU A 570 2.26 -43.70 19.09
C LEU A 570 2.93 -42.75 20.08
N LEU A 571 2.83 -42.99 21.39
CA LEU A 571 3.40 -42.14 22.42
C LEU A 571 4.94 -42.02 22.29
N THR A 572 5.62 -43.14 22.03
CA THR A 572 7.07 -43.17 21.77
C THR A 572 7.42 -42.31 20.54
N SER A 573 6.62 -42.42 19.48
CA SER A 573 6.85 -41.66 18.24
C SER A 573 6.59 -40.16 18.44
N LEU A 574 5.57 -39.79 19.22
CA LEU A 574 5.27 -38.40 19.58
C LEU A 574 6.39 -37.78 20.41
N LEU A 575 6.87 -38.47 21.45
CA LEU A 575 7.97 -37.98 22.30
C LEU A 575 9.26 -37.86 21.49
N ARG A 576 9.54 -38.82 20.60
CA ARG A 576 10.66 -38.74 19.66
C ARG A 576 10.51 -37.53 18.75
N GLY A 577 9.33 -37.29 18.19
CA GLY A 577 9.04 -36.11 17.37
C GLY A 577 9.29 -34.80 18.12
N VAL A 578 8.95 -34.72 19.41
CA VAL A 578 9.25 -33.56 20.24
C VAL A 578 10.76 -33.31 20.31
N LEU A 579 11.55 -34.33 20.64
CA LEU A 579 13.01 -34.19 20.78
C LEU A 579 13.68 -33.93 19.44
N GLU A 580 13.17 -34.50 18.34
CA GLU A 580 13.61 -34.20 16.98
C GLU A 580 13.36 -32.74 16.59
N LEU A 581 12.24 -32.14 17.01
CA LEU A 581 11.98 -30.72 16.77
C LEU A 581 12.88 -29.80 17.60
N TYR A 582 13.17 -30.15 18.85
CA TYR A 582 14.22 -29.45 19.61
C TYR A 582 15.60 -29.62 18.96
N ALA A 583 15.91 -30.78 18.36
CA ALA A 583 17.15 -30.97 17.62
C ALA A 583 17.20 -30.11 16.34
N VAL A 584 16.09 -29.96 15.63
CA VAL A 584 15.95 -29.00 14.52
C VAL A 584 16.25 -27.58 14.98
N ALA A 585 15.83 -27.21 16.20
CA ALA A 585 16.12 -25.91 16.81
C ALA A 585 17.57 -25.78 17.33
N GLY A 586 18.36 -26.85 17.33
CA GLY A 586 19.69 -26.90 17.92
C GLY A 586 19.69 -26.95 19.45
N GLU A 587 18.58 -27.37 20.06
CA GLU A 587 18.35 -27.46 21.50
C GLU A 587 18.25 -28.91 22.01
N ALA A 588 18.51 -29.90 21.16
CA ALA A 588 18.67 -31.29 21.55
C ALA A 588 19.72 -32.03 20.69
N ASP A 589 20.48 -32.90 21.34
CA ASP A 589 21.41 -33.86 20.75
C ASP A 589 21.51 -35.12 21.65
N ALA A 590 22.52 -35.97 21.41
CA ALA A 590 22.72 -37.20 22.17
C ALA A 590 23.17 -36.98 23.64
N THR A 591 23.64 -35.78 23.97
CA THR A 591 24.22 -35.43 25.27
C THR A 591 23.35 -34.47 26.08
N TYR A 592 22.45 -33.74 25.43
CA TYR A 592 21.56 -32.77 26.04
C TYR A 592 20.21 -32.73 25.30
N ASP A 593 19.12 -32.61 26.04
CA ASP A 593 17.82 -32.25 25.47
C ASP A 593 16.91 -31.55 26.51
N ALA A 594 15.79 -31.02 26.03
CA ALA A 594 14.83 -30.27 26.85
C ALA A 594 14.19 -31.08 28.00
N SER A 595 14.28 -32.43 27.98
CA SER A 595 13.77 -33.28 29.07
C SER A 595 14.60 -33.15 30.34
N PHE A 596 15.85 -32.69 30.25
CA PHE A 596 16.69 -32.47 31.44
C PHE A 596 16.04 -31.47 32.40
N ALA A 597 15.51 -30.36 31.87
CA ALA A 597 14.80 -29.35 32.66
C ALA A 597 13.31 -29.68 32.84
N SER A 598 12.64 -30.12 31.76
CA SER A 598 11.18 -30.29 31.74
C SER A 598 10.71 -31.62 32.36
N ARG A 599 11.62 -32.56 32.61
CA ARG A 599 11.30 -33.85 33.22
C ARG A 599 12.42 -34.28 34.16
N PRO A 600 12.50 -33.75 35.40
CA PRO A 600 13.55 -34.11 36.35
C PRO A 600 13.55 -35.58 36.77
N SER A 601 12.36 -36.18 36.94
CA SER A 601 12.20 -37.61 37.23
C SER A 601 11.38 -38.29 36.12
N ILE A 602 11.86 -39.43 35.61
CA ILE A 602 11.05 -40.26 34.70
C ILE A 602 9.86 -40.85 35.46
N GLU A 603 10.12 -41.38 36.65
CA GLU A 603 9.09 -41.94 37.54
C GLU A 603 8.18 -40.83 38.09
N PRO A 604 6.93 -41.15 38.44
CA PRO A 604 6.02 -40.21 39.09
C PRO A 604 6.64 -39.60 40.36
N HIS A 605 6.86 -38.28 40.35
CA HIS A 605 7.49 -37.58 41.45
C HIS A 605 6.94 -36.16 41.59
N VAL A 606 6.95 -35.61 42.81
CA VAL A 606 6.48 -34.24 43.09
C VAL A 606 7.31 -33.15 42.39
N GLN A 607 8.51 -33.48 41.90
CA GLN A 607 9.32 -32.54 41.12
C GLN A 607 8.82 -32.38 39.68
N ASN A 608 7.87 -33.20 39.24
CA ASN A 608 7.33 -33.16 37.88
C ASN A 608 6.15 -32.18 37.73
N PHE A 609 5.80 -31.38 38.75
CA PHE A 609 4.75 -30.35 38.65
C PHE A 609 5.22 -29.10 37.87
N ASN A 610 4.29 -28.44 37.16
CA ASN A 610 4.48 -27.16 36.41
C ASN A 610 5.50 -27.19 35.25
N HIS A 611 5.73 -28.34 34.63
CA HIS A 611 6.57 -28.43 33.43
C HIS A 611 5.78 -28.29 32.11
N LYS A 612 6.52 -28.26 31.00
CA LYS A 612 5.98 -28.14 29.64
C LYS A 612 4.93 -29.23 29.36
N PRO A 613 3.81 -28.92 28.68
CA PRO A 613 2.72 -29.89 28.44
C PRO A 613 3.16 -31.19 27.74
N TRP A 614 4.10 -31.11 26.80
CA TRP A 614 4.63 -32.28 26.11
C TRP A 614 5.35 -33.28 27.04
N ALA A 615 5.87 -32.83 28.19
CA ALA A 615 6.54 -33.70 29.16
C ALA A 615 5.58 -34.72 29.78
N LYS A 616 4.25 -34.51 29.69
CA LYS A 616 3.23 -35.50 30.07
C LYS A 616 3.35 -36.79 29.27
N LEU A 617 3.94 -36.78 28.07
CA LEU A 617 4.18 -38.02 27.31
C LEU A 617 5.02 -39.02 28.11
N PHE A 618 5.94 -38.56 28.96
CA PHE A 618 6.68 -39.47 29.84
C PHE A 618 5.75 -40.16 30.84
N ASP A 619 4.76 -39.47 31.41
CA ASP A 619 3.77 -40.10 32.30
C ASP A 619 2.92 -41.12 31.57
N LEU A 620 2.44 -40.77 30.36
CA LEU A 620 1.59 -41.66 29.56
C LEU A 620 2.36 -42.90 29.10
N ILE A 621 3.60 -42.74 28.65
CA ILE A 621 4.49 -43.85 28.29
C ILE A 621 4.74 -44.72 29.53
N TRP A 622 5.02 -44.10 30.68
CA TRP A 622 5.29 -44.84 31.91
C TRP A 622 4.08 -45.68 32.36
N ARG A 623 2.88 -45.10 32.37
CA ARG A 623 1.62 -45.81 32.69
C ARG A 623 1.35 -46.97 31.75
N GLY A 624 1.42 -46.72 30.44
CA GLY A 624 1.21 -47.76 29.43
C GLY A 624 2.26 -48.87 29.53
N TRP A 625 3.52 -48.51 29.80
CA TRP A 625 4.60 -49.49 29.95
C TRP A 625 4.44 -50.34 31.21
N GLN A 626 4.06 -49.76 32.35
CA GLN A 626 3.80 -50.55 33.57
C GLN A 626 2.67 -51.55 33.37
N ARG A 627 1.62 -51.16 32.63
CA ARG A 627 0.54 -52.07 32.25
C ARG A 627 1.02 -53.17 31.31
N LEU A 628 1.86 -52.86 30.32
CA LEU A 628 2.47 -53.83 29.41
C LEU A 628 3.43 -54.78 30.14
N GLU A 629 4.28 -54.28 31.04
CA GLU A 629 5.22 -55.06 31.85
C GLU A 629 4.51 -56.14 32.67
N ALA A 630 3.30 -55.84 33.14
CA ALA A 630 2.47 -56.78 33.89
C ALA A 630 1.78 -57.84 33.00
N THR A 631 1.61 -57.59 31.71
CA THR A 631 0.82 -58.46 30.80
C THR A 631 1.65 -59.19 29.75
N ASP A 632 2.72 -58.58 29.24
CA ASP A 632 3.61 -59.11 28.20
C ASP A 632 5.08 -58.69 28.42
N ALA A 633 5.84 -59.58 29.07
CA ALA A 633 7.26 -59.39 29.34
C ALA A 633 8.13 -59.30 28.08
N THR A 634 7.72 -59.94 26.98
CA THR A 634 8.52 -59.97 25.74
C THR A 634 8.43 -58.61 25.06
N LEU A 635 7.21 -58.13 24.84
CA LEU A 635 6.98 -56.81 24.25
C LEU A 635 7.56 -55.69 25.12
N SER A 636 7.46 -55.79 26.45
CA SER A 636 8.09 -54.81 27.34
C SER A 636 9.60 -54.69 27.12
N ARG A 637 10.33 -55.81 27.05
CA ARG A 637 11.77 -55.83 26.76
C ARG A 637 12.09 -55.23 25.38
N GLU A 638 11.26 -55.48 24.38
CA GLU A 638 11.42 -54.91 23.04
C GLU A 638 11.31 -53.37 23.05
N PHE A 639 10.33 -52.82 23.78
CA PHE A 639 10.20 -51.36 23.95
C PHE A 639 11.40 -50.74 24.66
N VAL A 640 11.87 -51.33 25.77
CA VAL A 640 13.04 -50.82 26.51
C VAL A 640 14.30 -50.85 25.63
N ALA A 641 14.52 -51.95 24.89
CA ALA A 641 15.63 -52.06 23.96
C ALA A 641 15.55 -51.03 22.81
N ARG A 642 14.33 -50.73 22.32
CA ARG A 642 14.11 -49.69 21.31
C ARG A 642 14.40 -48.30 21.84
N TRP A 643 13.91 -47.94 23.03
CA TRP A 643 14.16 -46.63 23.63
C TRP A 643 15.65 -46.35 23.82
N ARG A 644 16.43 -47.35 24.25
CA ARG A 644 17.89 -47.22 24.39
C ARG A 644 18.61 -46.86 23.08
N ARG A 645 18.03 -47.20 21.92
CA ARG A 645 18.61 -46.91 20.60
C ARG A 645 18.24 -45.52 20.06
N ILE A 646 17.30 -44.82 20.69
CA ILE A 646 16.92 -43.47 20.28
C ILE A 646 17.97 -42.51 20.88
N PRO A 647 18.67 -41.70 20.05
CA PRO A 647 19.85 -40.95 20.48
C PRO A 647 19.50 -39.63 21.17
N TYR A 648 18.61 -39.69 22.18
CA TYR A 648 18.24 -38.55 23.01
C TYR A 648 18.28 -38.93 24.48
N LEU A 649 18.82 -38.03 25.31
CA LEU A 649 19.02 -38.24 26.74
C LEU A 649 17.72 -38.62 27.47
N GLY A 650 16.58 -38.03 27.10
CA GLY A 650 15.27 -38.35 27.64
C GLY A 650 14.89 -39.82 27.45
N PHE A 651 15.19 -40.42 26.30
CA PHE A 651 14.94 -41.84 26.03
C PHE A 651 15.94 -42.76 26.72
N GLN A 652 17.20 -42.35 26.85
CA GLN A 652 18.19 -43.10 27.65
C GLN A 652 17.74 -43.17 29.12
N ARG A 653 17.34 -42.03 29.69
CA ARG A 653 16.80 -41.96 31.06
C ARG A 653 15.54 -42.81 31.22
N LEU A 654 14.64 -42.78 30.24
CA LEU A 654 13.43 -43.60 30.22
C LEU A 654 13.75 -45.11 30.20
N ALA A 655 14.67 -45.53 29.31
CA ALA A 655 15.08 -46.92 29.20
C ALA A 655 15.76 -47.43 30.47
N LEU A 656 16.62 -46.61 31.10
CA LEU A 656 17.27 -46.94 32.37
C LEU A 656 16.27 -47.06 33.52
N ALA A 657 15.30 -46.13 33.62
CA ALA A 657 14.25 -46.20 34.64
C ALA A 657 13.39 -47.47 34.46
N ALA A 658 12.97 -47.77 33.24
CA ALA A 658 12.19 -48.95 32.91
C ALA A 658 12.98 -50.25 33.20
N ALA A 659 14.24 -50.34 32.79
CA ALA A 659 15.11 -51.48 33.11
C ALA A 659 15.32 -51.64 34.62
N GLY A 660 15.49 -50.53 35.35
CA GLY A 660 15.62 -50.52 36.81
C GLY A 660 14.40 -51.10 37.52
N GLN A 661 13.20 -50.76 37.07
CA GLN A 661 11.94 -51.24 37.67
C GLN A 661 11.42 -52.57 37.13
N SER A 662 11.88 -53.00 35.96
CA SER A 662 11.40 -54.24 35.35
C SER A 662 11.68 -55.45 36.25
N ALA A 663 10.65 -56.28 36.44
CA ALA A 663 10.76 -57.56 37.13
C ALA A 663 11.39 -58.63 36.21
N HIS A 664 11.38 -58.37 34.90
CA HIS A 664 11.87 -59.26 33.86
C HIS A 664 13.29 -58.93 33.41
N VAL A 665 14.04 -58.08 34.10
CA VAL A 665 15.46 -57.82 33.81
C VAL A 665 16.30 -58.28 34.99
N THR A 666 17.35 -59.05 34.72
CA THR A 666 18.25 -59.58 35.77
C THR A 666 19.14 -58.47 36.36
N ILE A 667 19.69 -58.71 37.55
CA ILE A 667 20.59 -57.75 38.22
C ILE A 667 21.83 -57.46 37.36
N ASP A 668 22.37 -58.47 36.68
CA ASP A 668 23.54 -58.31 35.81
C ASP A 668 23.22 -57.44 34.59
N GLU A 669 22.06 -57.64 33.96
CA GLU A 669 21.58 -56.81 32.84
C GLU A 669 21.30 -55.36 33.28
N LYS A 670 20.77 -55.15 34.49
CA LYS A 670 20.58 -53.79 35.07
C LYS A 670 21.92 -53.10 35.29
N LEU A 671 22.93 -53.82 35.80
CA LEU A 671 24.27 -53.29 36.01
C LEU A 671 24.96 -52.96 34.68
N GLU A 672 24.81 -53.82 33.67
CA GLU A 672 25.34 -53.59 32.32
C GLU A 672 24.71 -52.36 31.66
N ALA A 673 23.39 -52.16 31.83
CA ALA A 673 22.69 -50.98 31.35
C ALA A 673 23.19 -49.70 32.02
N LEU A 674 23.52 -49.72 33.32
CA LEU A 674 24.06 -48.54 34.02
C LEU A 674 25.51 -48.21 33.65
N LEU A 675 26.34 -49.22 33.36
CA LEU A 675 27.76 -49.03 33.07
C LEU A 675 28.06 -48.72 31.60
N ASN A 676 27.26 -49.26 30.68
CA ASN A 676 27.51 -49.22 29.23
C ASN A 676 26.28 -48.70 28.43
N GLY A 677 25.31 -48.09 29.08
CA GLY A 677 24.03 -47.68 28.46
C GLY A 677 23.85 -46.20 28.23
#